data_AF-A0A5B8XY65-F1
#
_entry.id   AF-A0A5B8XY65-F1
#
_cell.length_a   1.000
_cell.length_b   1.000
_cell.length_c   1.000
_cell.angle_alpha   90.00
_cell.angle_beta   90.00
_cell.angle_gamma   90.00
#
_symmetry.space_group_name_H-M   'P 1'
#
loop_
_entity.id
_entity.type
_entity.pdbx_description
1 polymer ?
#
loop_
_entity_poly.entity_id
_entity_poly.type
_entity_poly.pdbx_seq_one_letter_code
_entity_poly.pdbx_strand_id
1 'polypeptide(L)'
;MNKRLLLAFPLIAFGCLETNETAKGLRVAADNGGSQVVFDVDARPLPEIPFPNDVAMIVDPSMPTGLRLNVSMIAPTELESEIRGKANKLDGFGTFGPITVEFTRPLNLQNIIDRHREPAPDLTNDAVYLVNVDPDSPEFGRFEVLDLGSGNYPVTMKNPAKYFDFDNRVMGSNLVFESVQEVDSNGNGVLDPIEDTDDDGVWDTPNVLSAGGDPLEPGQMLEFYERETNTLIIRTLDVLRPATRYAVVLTSALLDEDGNPINSPFKYINHTRQTSDLEPLRQILPEAFPGRFDKNLEHVRFAWTFTTQSSTRELEAIRAGLYGHGPLSWLTEDFPAEMNIIHTMRAEPEEGESKLVTKIPRIAIQAIIEALADDLSPEGKEAMISSFDNVDYFISGSMVTPYFLVDRDGLWGTPDEIAERRNMFDDDESFDIDVNNGRAAVGKDLLSFWCSIPKETEARKPPFPVVIYGHGYGSARVEMLGFASAAARLGIASCGLDAAGHGLILPDDIKNDPLIPLVLRNTNLENLIPVLEHNRARDLNNDGERDSGGDFWTADIFHTRDILRQTVVDHMHFARMLRSWDGEKRFPAEPDTNDAFVRAAGSIVAGFDADGDGQPEIAGDFNGDGIVDLGGEQPAYIWGQSLGGIVAPIAAGADPAFRATAPVAGGGGLLDIGYRSSQTGVPEAVILPVLGPGLIGRPQLHWDDEAGWTPSGTIDLEWLVTSANRAQYIRFATLNGMENGDRVILRNLRREERPELVEANKLRSYTVVRDGSFRTSIATSAISATERRLRLGFDVHLDATDLYKRQGEPEAGLRAEYFRRRDGRVYPDEPVIVSDLNQDFSGELPVEGARPSSFGARFEGILSGSGEYDVRIEAAGRAELFVNGERVIRTSGGQGSEDIEIDEHAHIRLEYFSEGAPGALKVYWTPDGGAESLIPADAFSTHLPLTPQELEELEKRTITSLGTDARSFGDPIVIEVYGADGRLKQTIDTFERDTIFENILYPAGSPLAALRDGYGMKRQTPDFRRFLGLAQHLVDAADPAVWARTFHRTPLSFPYETNPEYQTGETNALYVPTAGDSSVPVSTGYAMARAGGVLNYQQTDARYGKTPNQYLIDNFVFEGVHWLDRFATHPRTLFDHDDLDNGLFVSNRWEEREFNVNVDAEKPLRATVNTSRGVSALRVPYLNEEGEHGFYLPDPNRPFDIDAFMANQIALYFAYKGEQISDDPCLATFDLSACDWYSDAWSAD
;
A
#
# COMPACT_ATOMS: atom_id res chain seq x y z
N MET A 1 29.47 65.05 -4.29
CA MET A 1 29.21 66.49 -4.06
C MET A 1 27.76 66.81 -4.40
N ASN A 2 26.99 67.22 -3.39
CA ASN A 2 25.79 68.08 -3.39
C ASN A 2 24.79 68.14 -4.58
N LYS A 3 23.55 67.76 -4.24
CA LYS A 3 22.26 68.50 -4.30
C LYS A 3 21.60 68.90 -5.64
N ARG A 4 20.36 68.42 -5.81
CA ARG A 4 19.06 69.12 -6.08
C ARG A 4 18.00 68.02 -6.34
N LEU A 5 17.08 67.60 -5.47
CA LEU A 5 15.97 68.18 -4.69
C LEU A 5 14.79 68.83 -5.48
N LEU A 6 13.61 68.20 -5.27
CA LEU A 6 12.21 68.69 -5.23
C LEU A 6 11.35 68.73 -6.51
N LEU A 7 10.43 67.77 -6.64
CA LEU A 7 8.99 67.97 -6.41
C LEU A 7 8.22 66.64 -6.40
N ALA A 8 7.84 66.15 -5.20
CA ALA A 8 6.79 65.15 -5.00
C ALA A 8 6.14 65.42 -3.64
N PHE A 9 4.82 65.64 -3.65
CA PHE A 9 3.96 65.74 -2.46
C PHE A 9 3.35 64.35 -2.18
N PRO A 10 3.29 63.87 -0.92
CA PRO A 10 2.74 62.56 -0.60
C PRO A 10 1.24 62.62 -0.30
N LEU A 11 0.49 61.67 -0.85
CA LEU A 11 -0.79 61.21 -0.34
C LEU A 11 -0.51 59.94 0.49
N ILE A 12 -0.23 60.13 1.78
CA ILE A 12 -0.18 59.06 2.79
C ILE A 12 -1.06 59.52 3.93
N ALA A 13 -2.20 58.84 4.14
CA ALA A 13 -2.85 58.58 5.44
C ALA A 13 -4.32 58.17 5.21
N PHE A 14 -4.54 56.93 4.79
CA PHE A 14 -5.72 56.14 5.17
C PHE A 14 -5.22 54.72 5.45
N GLY A 15 -4.51 54.58 6.57
CA GLY A 15 -4.11 53.31 7.14
C GLY A 15 -4.60 53.26 8.58
N CYS A 16 -5.47 52.29 8.86
CA CYS A 16 -5.84 51.70 10.14
C CYS A 16 -5.84 52.61 11.38
N LEU A 17 -7.01 53.17 11.69
CA LEU A 17 -7.40 53.37 13.09
C LEU A 17 -7.87 52.01 13.63
N GLU A 18 -6.95 51.18 14.12
CA GLU A 18 -7.31 50.14 15.08
C GLU A 18 -7.81 50.86 16.34
N THR A 19 -9.08 50.70 16.66
CA THR A 19 -9.59 51.06 17.97
C THR A 19 -8.87 50.21 19.01
N ASN A 20 -8.23 50.82 20.01
CA ASN A 20 -7.64 50.18 21.19
C ASN A 20 -8.68 49.46 22.10
N GLU A 21 -9.78 48.93 21.53
CA GLU A 21 -10.69 48.04 22.25
C GLU A 21 -10.04 46.67 22.41
N THR A 22 -10.03 46.13 23.63
CA THR A 22 -9.61 44.75 23.87
C THR A 22 -10.47 43.79 23.03
N ALA A 23 -9.85 42.89 22.28
CA ALA A 23 -10.56 41.86 21.53
C ALA A 23 -11.56 41.12 22.45
N LYS A 24 -12.83 41.09 22.02
CA LYS A 24 -13.92 40.42 22.74
C LYS A 24 -14.21 39.08 22.05
N GLY A 25 -14.40 38.02 22.83
CA GLY A 25 -14.91 36.75 22.30
C GLY A 25 -16.44 36.77 22.15
N LEU A 26 -17.02 35.69 21.63
CA LEU A 26 -18.46 35.56 21.36
C LEU A 26 -19.30 35.75 22.63
N ARG A 27 -18.93 35.10 23.72
CA ARG A 27 -19.64 35.15 25.01
C ARG A 27 -18.64 34.92 26.12
N VAL A 28 -18.82 35.60 27.25
CA VAL A 28 -18.04 35.30 28.47
C VAL A 28 -18.35 33.86 28.89
N ALA A 29 -17.33 33.04 29.06
CA ALA A 29 -17.49 31.66 29.51
C ALA A 29 -18.02 31.65 30.95
N ALA A 30 -18.90 30.70 31.24
CA ALA A 30 -19.37 30.45 32.60
C ALA A 30 -18.57 29.29 33.17
N ASP A 31 -17.94 29.49 34.34
CA ASP A 31 -17.27 28.44 35.10
C ASP A 31 -18.28 27.76 36.02
N ASN A 32 -18.44 26.45 35.84
CA ASN A 32 -19.34 25.60 36.61
C ASN A 32 -18.58 24.50 37.37
N GLY A 33 -17.24 24.56 37.41
CA GLY A 33 -16.41 23.53 38.03
C GLY A 33 -16.35 22.21 37.27
N GLY A 34 -16.70 22.17 35.98
CA GLY A 34 -16.56 20.99 35.12
C GLY A 34 -15.17 20.84 34.50
N SER A 35 -14.94 19.73 33.79
CA SER A 35 -13.67 19.46 33.11
C SER A 35 -13.32 20.56 32.09
N GLN A 36 -12.06 20.98 32.03
CA GLN A 36 -11.62 22.09 31.18
C GLN A 36 -10.98 21.54 29.91
N VAL A 37 -11.28 22.15 28.75
CA VAL A 37 -10.57 21.85 27.50
C VAL A 37 -9.10 22.24 27.62
N VAL A 38 -8.19 21.34 27.23
CA VAL A 38 -6.74 21.61 27.21
C VAL A 38 -6.39 22.48 26.01
N PHE A 39 -5.54 23.48 26.23
CA PHE A 39 -5.08 24.40 25.19
C PHE A 39 -3.70 24.97 25.54
N ASP A 40 -2.66 24.34 24.99
CA ASP A 40 -1.26 24.73 25.12
C ASP A 40 -0.60 24.86 23.74
N VAL A 41 -0.36 26.10 23.30
CA VAL A 41 0.32 26.41 22.04
C VAL A 41 1.85 26.29 22.13
N ASP A 42 2.38 26.22 23.35
CA ASP A 42 3.81 26.15 23.64
C ASP A 42 4.29 24.72 23.88
N ALA A 43 3.38 23.75 23.92
CA ALA A 43 3.71 22.33 23.92
C ALA A 43 4.65 21.96 22.74
N ARG A 44 5.47 20.92 22.97
CA ARG A 44 6.51 20.46 22.04
C ARG A 44 6.44 18.94 21.90
N PRO A 45 6.73 18.39 20.71
CA PRO A 45 7.16 19.07 19.48
C PRO A 45 6.03 19.78 18.73
N LEU A 46 4.76 19.47 19.04
CA LEU A 46 3.57 20.09 18.46
C LEU A 46 2.66 20.67 19.56
N PRO A 47 1.85 21.70 19.26
CA PRO A 47 0.84 22.24 20.18
C PRO A 47 -0.18 21.20 20.66
N GLU A 48 -0.60 21.30 21.92
CA GLU A 48 -1.70 20.53 22.49
C GLU A 48 -2.96 21.41 22.51
N ILE A 49 -3.68 21.41 21.40
CA ILE A 49 -4.92 22.17 21.22
C ILE A 49 -6.00 21.26 20.63
N PRO A 50 -7.29 21.61 20.74
CA PRO A 50 -8.31 20.98 19.93
C PRO A 50 -7.88 21.03 18.47
N PHE A 51 -7.88 19.89 17.78
CA PHE A 51 -7.30 19.74 16.45
C PHE A 51 -8.31 19.05 15.52
N PRO A 52 -8.39 19.41 14.23
CA PRO A 52 -7.79 20.56 13.57
C PRO A 52 -8.31 21.91 14.09
N ASN A 53 -7.53 22.98 13.91
CA ASN A 53 -7.87 24.32 14.40
C ASN A 53 -7.13 25.44 13.65
N ASP A 54 -7.87 26.46 13.17
CA ASP A 54 -7.32 27.60 12.43
C ASP A 54 -6.32 28.44 13.24
N VAL A 55 -6.27 28.31 14.57
CA VAL A 55 -5.23 28.96 15.39
C VAL A 55 -3.82 28.45 15.03
N ALA A 56 -3.71 27.20 14.58
CA ALA A 56 -2.48 26.58 14.08
C ALA A 56 -2.16 26.95 12.62
N MET A 57 -2.96 27.84 12.00
CA MET A 57 -2.73 28.35 10.66
C MET A 57 -2.29 29.81 10.68
N ILE A 58 -1.68 30.24 9.58
CA ILE A 58 -1.32 31.63 9.31
C ILE A 58 -2.09 32.14 8.09
N VAL A 59 -2.34 33.45 8.08
CA VAL A 59 -2.98 34.13 6.94
C VAL A 59 -2.00 34.21 5.78
N ASP A 60 -2.39 33.64 4.65
CA ASP A 60 -1.63 33.63 3.40
C ASP A 60 -2.57 33.88 2.21
N PRO A 61 -2.74 35.14 1.77
CA PRO A 61 -3.67 35.47 0.67
C PRO A 61 -3.27 34.88 -0.69
N SER A 62 -2.07 34.32 -0.80
CA SER A 62 -1.66 33.60 -2.01
C SER A 62 -2.26 32.19 -2.08
N MET A 63 -2.71 31.65 -0.93
CA MET A 63 -3.33 30.35 -0.86
C MET A 63 -4.82 30.38 -1.24
N PRO A 64 -5.37 29.29 -1.80
CA PRO A 64 -6.78 29.20 -2.20
C PRO A 64 -7.79 29.55 -1.11
N THR A 65 -7.55 29.07 0.12
CA THR A 65 -8.40 29.32 1.31
C THR A 65 -8.05 30.63 2.03
N GLY A 66 -6.98 31.31 1.61
CA GLY A 66 -6.39 32.45 2.33
C GLY A 66 -5.62 32.06 3.60
N LEU A 67 -5.45 30.76 3.87
CA LEU A 67 -4.73 30.23 5.03
C LEU A 67 -3.66 29.22 4.58
N ARG A 68 -2.65 29.03 5.43
CA ARG A 68 -1.62 28.01 5.26
C ARG A 68 -1.30 27.35 6.60
N LEU A 69 -1.07 26.04 6.60
CA LEU A 69 -0.62 25.32 7.80
C LEU A 69 0.71 25.91 8.31
N ASN A 70 0.87 25.93 9.64
CA ASN A 70 2.07 26.42 10.30
C ASN A 70 2.54 25.46 11.39
N VAL A 71 3.19 24.40 10.95
CA VAL A 71 3.76 23.33 11.76
C VAL A 71 5.26 23.55 11.92
N SER A 72 5.80 23.26 13.11
CA SER A 72 7.25 23.29 13.35
C SER A 72 7.95 22.28 12.45
N MET A 73 8.87 22.73 11.60
CA MET A 73 9.71 21.83 10.77
C MET A 73 10.76 21.09 11.60
N ILE A 74 10.91 21.43 12.88
CA ILE A 74 11.87 20.75 13.75
C ILE A 74 11.27 19.43 14.21
N ALA A 75 11.95 18.32 13.89
CA ALA A 75 11.49 16.96 14.19
C ALA A 75 12.65 16.03 14.62
N PRO A 76 12.34 14.87 15.25
CA PRO A 76 13.30 13.83 15.60
C PRO A 76 14.13 13.26 14.43
N THR A 77 13.57 13.20 13.23
CA THR A 77 14.20 12.63 12.02
C THR A 77 14.13 13.58 10.83
N GLU A 78 14.96 13.31 9.82
CA GLU A 78 14.94 14.02 8.53
C GLU A 78 13.61 13.79 7.80
N LEU A 79 13.17 12.53 7.68
CA LEU A 79 11.86 12.14 7.14
C LEU A 79 10.70 12.96 7.73
N GLU A 80 10.62 13.04 9.07
CA GLU A 80 9.54 13.78 9.72
C GLU A 80 9.67 15.30 9.50
N SER A 81 10.90 15.84 9.49
CA SER A 81 11.17 17.25 9.20
C SER A 81 10.71 17.62 7.78
N GLU A 82 11.00 16.78 6.80
CA GLU A 82 10.62 16.98 5.40
C GLU A 82 9.10 16.90 5.22
N ILE A 83 8.44 15.91 5.81
CA ILE A 83 6.99 15.78 5.78
C ILE A 83 6.31 17.00 6.41
N ARG A 84 6.82 17.52 7.53
CA ARG A 84 6.31 18.76 8.13
C ARG A 84 6.57 19.98 7.24
N GLY A 85 7.69 20.00 6.51
CA GLY A 85 7.99 20.98 5.46
C GLY A 85 6.99 20.94 4.30
N LYS A 86 6.65 19.74 3.81
CA LYS A 86 5.62 19.49 2.79
C LYS A 86 4.23 19.89 3.32
N ALA A 87 3.89 19.56 4.58
CA ALA A 87 2.63 19.94 5.23
C ALA A 87 2.44 21.46 5.33
N ASN A 88 3.52 22.22 5.54
CA ASN A 88 3.47 23.69 5.54
C ASN A 88 3.12 24.31 4.18
N LYS A 89 2.99 23.53 3.11
CA LYS A 89 2.48 24.00 1.80
C LYS A 89 0.96 23.85 1.67
N LEU A 90 0.30 23.09 2.56
CA LEU A 90 -1.14 22.88 2.52
C LEU A 90 -1.92 24.13 2.95
N ASP A 91 -3.05 24.35 2.27
CA ASP A 91 -3.94 25.48 2.49
C ASP A 91 -5.09 25.20 3.46
N GLY A 92 -5.08 24.04 4.12
CA GLY A 92 -6.12 23.65 5.09
C GLY A 92 -5.86 22.28 5.67
N PHE A 93 -6.83 21.79 6.44
CA PHE A 93 -6.83 20.44 7.00
C PHE A 93 -7.58 19.46 6.09
N GLY A 94 -7.31 18.16 6.21
CA GLY A 94 -8.08 17.13 5.49
C GLY A 94 -9.57 17.14 5.80
N THR A 95 -10.36 16.70 4.82
CA THR A 95 -11.82 16.64 4.84
C THR A 95 -12.37 15.37 5.50
N PHE A 96 -11.53 14.35 5.71
CA PHE A 96 -11.93 13.08 6.34
C PHE A 96 -11.09 12.72 7.60
N GLY A 97 -10.23 13.63 8.04
CA GLY A 97 -9.41 13.44 9.24
C GLY A 97 -10.22 13.50 10.56
N PRO A 98 -9.75 12.84 11.63
CA PRO A 98 -10.38 12.92 12.95
C PRO A 98 -10.29 14.33 13.53
N ILE A 99 -11.25 14.67 14.40
CA ILE A 99 -11.23 15.87 15.23
C ILE A 99 -10.99 15.44 16.68
N THR A 100 -9.94 15.94 17.33
CA THR A 100 -9.57 15.58 18.70
C THR A 100 -9.68 16.76 19.65
N VAL A 101 -10.11 16.50 20.88
CA VAL A 101 -10.11 17.49 21.96
C VAL A 101 -9.86 16.84 23.31
N GLU A 102 -8.81 17.30 23.98
CA GLU A 102 -8.36 16.82 25.28
C GLU A 102 -9.00 17.62 26.43
N PHE A 103 -9.22 16.95 27.56
CA PHE A 103 -9.84 17.51 28.76
C PHE A 103 -9.02 17.24 30.02
N THR A 104 -9.03 18.17 30.98
CA THR A 104 -8.26 18.04 32.23
C THR A 104 -8.78 16.96 33.20
N ARG A 105 -9.98 16.42 32.94
CA ARG A 105 -10.62 15.34 33.70
C ARG A 105 -11.49 14.47 32.78
N PRO A 106 -11.75 13.20 33.16
CA PRO A 106 -12.57 12.28 32.37
C PRO A 106 -13.99 12.76 32.08
N LEU A 107 -14.52 12.37 30.91
CA LEU A 107 -15.89 12.65 30.48
C LEU A 107 -16.87 11.54 30.87
N ASN A 108 -18.14 11.90 31.05
CA ASN A 108 -19.22 10.92 31.18
C ASN A 108 -19.55 10.32 29.81
N LEU A 109 -18.92 9.18 29.51
CA LEU A 109 -19.04 8.50 28.21
C LEU A 109 -20.45 7.98 27.93
N GLN A 110 -21.16 7.46 28.94
CA GLN A 110 -22.54 6.99 28.75
C GLN A 110 -23.47 8.12 28.32
N ASN A 111 -23.29 9.33 28.87
CA ASN A 111 -24.06 10.50 28.48
C ASN A 111 -23.85 10.89 27.00
N ILE A 112 -22.64 10.67 26.46
CA ILE A 112 -22.33 10.86 25.02
C ILE A 112 -23.03 9.77 24.21
N ILE A 113 -22.88 8.50 24.61
CA ILE A 113 -23.50 7.35 23.95
C ILE A 113 -25.02 7.53 23.82
N ASP A 114 -25.69 7.87 24.91
CA ASP A 114 -27.15 8.04 24.97
C ASP A 114 -27.67 9.17 24.06
N ARG A 115 -26.79 10.07 23.58
CA ARG A 115 -27.15 11.23 22.73
C ARG A 115 -26.78 11.07 21.28
N HIS A 116 -25.81 10.22 20.98
CA HIS A 116 -25.24 10.12 19.63
C HIS A 116 -25.44 8.75 18.99
N ARG A 117 -25.80 7.72 19.76
CA ARG A 117 -25.96 6.33 19.26
C ARG A 117 -27.43 5.93 19.13
N GLU A 118 -28.15 6.63 18.28
CA GLU A 118 -29.54 6.32 17.96
C GLU A 118 -29.68 5.51 16.66
N PRO A 119 -30.80 4.77 16.46
CA PRO A 119 -31.04 4.02 15.23
C PRO A 119 -30.99 4.85 13.94
N ALA A 120 -31.25 6.15 14.05
CA ALA A 120 -31.00 7.17 13.05
C ALA A 120 -30.58 8.47 13.77
N PRO A 121 -29.73 9.32 13.17
CA PRO A 121 -29.22 10.51 13.85
C PRO A 121 -30.32 11.51 14.26
N ASP A 122 -30.40 11.91 15.53
CA ASP A 122 -31.21 13.05 16.02
C ASP A 122 -30.32 14.14 16.63
N LEU A 123 -30.05 15.16 15.81
CA LEU A 123 -29.19 16.28 16.21
C LEU A 123 -29.80 17.20 17.29
N THR A 124 -31.04 16.99 17.75
CA THR A 124 -31.69 17.96 18.64
C THR A 124 -31.08 18.00 20.05
N ASN A 125 -30.42 16.91 20.49
CA ASN A 125 -29.87 16.76 21.84
C ASN A 125 -28.36 16.41 21.90
N ASP A 126 -27.64 16.54 20.78
CA ASP A 126 -26.21 16.20 20.70
C ASP A 126 -25.33 16.97 21.70
N ALA A 127 -24.32 16.29 22.23
CA ALA A 127 -23.30 16.92 23.08
C ALA A 127 -22.32 17.81 22.30
N VAL A 128 -22.08 17.48 21.02
CA VAL A 128 -21.09 18.09 20.12
C VAL A 128 -21.74 18.29 18.75
N TYR A 129 -21.49 19.44 18.12
CA TYR A 129 -21.91 19.69 16.74
C TYR A 129 -20.71 20.06 15.87
N LEU A 130 -20.76 19.64 14.60
CA LEU A 130 -19.92 20.16 13.53
C LEU A 130 -20.82 20.84 12.49
N VAL A 131 -20.53 22.10 12.19
CA VAL A 131 -21.40 22.91 11.34
C VAL A 131 -20.60 23.76 10.36
N ASN A 132 -21.05 23.79 9.11
CA ASN A 132 -20.48 24.66 8.08
C ASN A 132 -20.84 26.11 8.39
N VAL A 133 -19.82 26.94 8.65
CA VAL A 133 -19.98 28.37 8.99
C VAL A 133 -19.42 29.28 7.90
N ASP A 134 -19.09 28.71 6.74
CA ASP A 134 -18.54 29.45 5.62
C ASP A 134 -19.67 30.10 4.78
N PRO A 135 -19.82 31.44 4.83
CA PRO A 135 -20.91 32.12 4.13
C PRO A 135 -20.85 31.98 2.60
N ASP A 136 -19.67 31.67 2.05
CA ASP A 136 -19.49 31.48 0.61
C ASP A 136 -19.78 30.04 0.16
N SER A 137 -19.95 29.11 1.12
CA SER A 137 -20.30 27.73 0.84
C SER A 137 -21.79 27.58 0.52
N PRO A 138 -22.20 26.89 -0.56
CA PRO A 138 -23.61 26.57 -0.76
C PRO A 138 -24.21 25.61 0.27
N GLU A 139 -23.39 25.09 1.19
CA GLU A 139 -23.83 24.28 2.33
C GLU A 139 -23.76 25.05 3.66
N PHE A 140 -23.70 26.39 3.62
CA PHE A 140 -23.69 27.23 4.82
C PHE A 140 -24.85 26.87 5.77
N GLY A 141 -24.51 26.63 7.05
CA GLY A 141 -25.45 26.23 8.08
C GLY A 141 -25.79 24.73 8.11
N ARG A 142 -25.23 23.91 7.21
CA ARG A 142 -25.38 22.45 7.23
C ARG A 142 -24.64 21.86 8.44
N PHE A 143 -25.30 20.95 9.14
CA PHE A 143 -24.72 20.14 10.21
C PHE A 143 -24.23 18.81 9.66
N GLU A 144 -23.08 18.37 10.14
CA GLU A 144 -22.50 17.07 9.80
C GLU A 144 -22.78 16.05 10.90
N VAL A 145 -23.01 14.79 10.50
CA VAL A 145 -23.27 13.70 11.44
C VAL A 145 -21.95 13.12 11.90
N LEU A 146 -21.83 12.91 13.21
CA LEU A 146 -20.61 12.46 13.87
C LEU A 146 -20.72 11.00 14.31
N ASP A 147 -19.61 10.27 14.25
CA ASP A 147 -19.44 9.00 14.95
C ASP A 147 -18.77 9.26 16.30
N LEU A 148 -19.46 8.90 17.37
CA LEU A 148 -18.93 8.86 18.74
C LEU A 148 -19.06 7.43 19.32
N GLY A 149 -18.44 6.51 18.58
CA GLY A 149 -18.36 5.07 18.82
C GLY A 149 -19.61 4.34 18.36
N SER A 150 -20.28 4.84 17.33
CA SER A 150 -21.45 4.17 16.74
C SER A 150 -21.07 2.89 16.00
N GLY A 151 -19.78 2.68 15.69
CA GLY A 151 -19.22 1.47 15.10
C GLY A 151 -18.78 1.61 13.64
N ASN A 152 -18.72 2.82 13.09
CA ASN A 152 -18.32 3.03 11.69
C ASN A 152 -16.81 2.90 11.44
N TYR A 153 -16.01 2.99 12.50
CA TYR A 153 -14.54 2.98 12.45
C TYR A 153 -13.96 1.92 13.41
N PRO A 154 -14.26 0.63 13.19
CA PRO A 154 -13.76 -0.43 14.05
C PRO A 154 -12.24 -0.51 13.94
N VAL A 155 -11.56 -0.76 15.06
CA VAL A 155 -10.10 -0.89 15.14
C VAL A 155 -9.63 -2.34 15.24
N THR A 156 -10.51 -3.27 15.60
CA THR A 156 -10.18 -4.69 15.76
C THR A 156 -9.67 -5.28 14.45
N MET A 157 -8.61 -6.08 14.56
CA MET A 157 -7.87 -6.62 13.42
C MET A 157 -8.14 -8.11 13.22
N LYS A 158 -8.18 -8.56 11.96
CA LYS A 158 -8.35 -9.97 11.62
C LYS A 158 -7.15 -10.82 12.08
N ASN A 159 -5.93 -10.28 11.99
CA ASN A 159 -4.71 -10.94 12.46
C ASN A 159 -3.85 -9.98 13.29
N PRO A 160 -4.08 -9.87 14.62
CA PRO A 160 -3.32 -8.96 15.46
C PRO A 160 -1.84 -9.33 15.63
N ALA A 161 -1.49 -10.59 15.40
CA ALA A 161 -0.13 -11.10 15.54
C ALA A 161 0.70 -10.98 14.25
N LYS A 162 0.21 -10.31 13.20
CA LYS A 162 0.89 -10.20 11.90
C LYS A 162 2.19 -9.36 11.94
N TYR A 163 2.38 -8.54 12.97
CA TYR A 163 3.56 -7.68 13.07
C TYR A 163 4.83 -8.45 13.41
N PHE A 164 5.94 -7.73 13.44
CA PHE A 164 7.29 -8.28 13.43
C PHE A 164 7.68 -9.02 14.72
N ASP A 165 8.72 -9.85 14.64
CA ASP A 165 9.20 -10.69 15.73
C ASP A 165 9.35 -9.92 17.06
N PHE A 166 9.04 -10.61 18.16
CA PHE A 166 9.12 -10.09 19.53
C PHE A 166 8.29 -8.80 19.75
N ASP A 167 7.16 -8.66 19.06
CA ASP A 167 6.18 -7.62 19.38
C ASP A 167 5.62 -7.83 20.79
N ASN A 168 5.90 -6.87 21.68
CA ASN A 168 5.46 -6.86 23.08
C ASN A 168 3.93 -6.91 23.24
N ARG A 169 3.19 -6.53 22.21
CA ARG A 169 1.73 -6.44 22.22
C ARG A 169 1.09 -7.45 21.26
N VAL A 170 1.78 -8.55 20.91
CA VAL A 170 1.29 -9.62 20.01
C VAL A 170 -0.07 -10.20 20.40
N MET A 171 -0.43 -10.14 21.69
CA MET A 171 -1.72 -10.60 22.23
C MET A 171 -2.82 -9.53 22.23
N GLY A 172 -2.52 -8.28 21.83
CA GLY A 172 -3.49 -7.20 21.75
C GLY A 172 -4.48 -7.36 20.60
N SER A 173 -5.58 -6.61 20.61
CA SER A 173 -6.65 -6.73 19.60
C SER A 173 -6.47 -5.80 18.38
N ASN A 174 -5.67 -4.75 18.52
CA ASN A 174 -5.53 -3.65 17.56
C ASN A 174 -4.17 -2.91 17.71
N LEU A 175 -3.83 -2.03 16.76
CA LEU A 175 -2.61 -1.20 16.80
C LEU A 175 -2.76 0.15 17.53
N VAL A 176 -3.98 0.66 17.67
CA VAL A 176 -4.23 2.09 17.92
C VAL A 176 -4.38 2.40 19.41
N PHE A 177 -5.01 1.52 20.16
CA PHE A 177 -5.43 1.71 21.54
C PHE A 177 -5.03 0.52 22.40
N GLU A 178 -4.70 0.79 23.67
CA GLU A 178 -4.32 -0.27 24.60
C GLU A 178 -5.45 -1.29 24.80
N SER A 179 -5.11 -2.58 24.78
CA SER A 179 -6.02 -3.72 24.91
C SER A 179 -5.49 -4.82 25.85
N VAL A 180 -4.29 -4.64 26.38
CA VAL A 180 -3.59 -5.50 27.33
C VAL A 180 -3.57 -4.79 28.69
N GLN A 181 -3.63 -5.59 29.76
CA GLN A 181 -3.63 -5.10 31.13
C GLN A 181 -2.29 -5.39 31.79
N GLU A 182 -1.65 -4.36 32.36
CA GLU A 182 -0.45 -4.52 33.18
C GLU A 182 -0.79 -4.66 34.66
N VAL A 183 0.01 -5.44 35.39
CA VAL A 183 -0.30 -5.87 36.75
C VAL A 183 0.88 -5.73 37.71
N ASP A 184 0.58 -5.26 38.92
CA ASP A 184 1.54 -5.07 40.00
C ASP A 184 1.84 -6.45 40.56
N SER A 185 2.86 -7.05 39.98
CA SER A 185 3.21 -8.45 40.17
C SER A 185 3.75 -8.69 41.57
N ASN A 186 4.34 -7.67 42.20
CA ASN A 186 4.91 -7.78 43.54
C ASN A 186 4.16 -6.99 44.63
N GLY A 187 3.15 -6.19 44.27
CA GLY A 187 2.26 -5.46 45.17
C GLY A 187 2.90 -4.23 45.82
N ASN A 188 3.93 -3.63 45.22
CA ASN A 188 4.67 -2.51 45.79
C ASN A 188 4.12 -1.13 45.38
N GLY A 189 3.20 -1.06 44.41
CA GLY A 189 2.63 0.17 43.86
C GLY A 189 3.59 1.02 43.03
N VAL A 190 4.65 0.43 42.47
CA VAL A 190 5.67 1.06 41.63
C VAL A 190 5.75 0.26 40.34
N LEU A 191 5.72 0.93 39.17
CA LEU A 191 5.93 0.27 37.88
C LEU A 191 7.38 -0.21 37.79
N ASP A 192 7.61 -1.47 38.08
CA ASP A 192 8.92 -2.08 37.89
C ASP A 192 9.17 -2.34 36.39
N PRO A 193 10.42 -2.27 35.90
CA PRO A 193 10.70 -2.45 34.46
C PRO A 193 10.20 -3.76 33.84
N ILE A 194 9.98 -4.80 34.64
CA ILE A 194 9.45 -6.08 34.16
C ILE A 194 7.91 -6.10 34.08
N GLU A 195 7.25 -5.18 34.79
CA GLU A 195 5.79 -5.01 34.84
C GLU A 195 5.29 -4.10 33.71
N ASP A 196 6.12 -3.14 33.30
CA ASP A 196 5.99 -2.35 32.07
C ASP A 196 6.28 -3.28 30.88
N THR A 197 5.25 -3.89 30.31
CA THR A 197 5.38 -4.99 29.35
C THR A 197 5.65 -4.53 27.92
N ASP A 198 5.44 -3.25 27.60
CA ASP A 198 5.82 -2.65 26.30
C ASP A 198 6.93 -1.58 26.39
N ASP A 199 7.49 -1.40 27.59
CA ASP A 199 8.63 -0.57 27.94
C ASP A 199 8.37 0.94 27.78
N ASP A 200 7.12 1.40 27.74
CA ASP A 200 6.75 2.80 27.47
C ASP A 200 6.73 3.70 28.73
N GLY A 201 6.80 3.09 29.92
CA GLY A 201 6.84 3.75 31.22
C GLY A 201 5.48 4.20 31.76
N VAL A 202 4.37 3.78 31.13
CA VAL A 202 3.00 4.00 31.55
C VAL A 202 2.45 2.73 32.20
N TRP A 203 1.57 2.89 33.18
CA TRP A 203 0.88 1.74 33.77
C TRP A 203 -0.37 1.43 32.93
N ASP A 204 -0.28 0.44 32.06
CA ASP A 204 -1.30 0.24 31.04
C ASP A 204 -2.58 -0.45 31.52
N THR A 205 -3.70 0.06 31.02
CA THR A 205 -5.03 -0.53 31.18
C THR A 205 -5.77 -0.51 29.85
N PRO A 206 -6.55 -1.55 29.49
CA PRO A 206 -7.31 -1.57 28.24
C PRO A 206 -8.21 -0.34 28.09
N ASN A 207 -8.25 0.26 26.89
CA ASN A 207 -9.06 1.43 26.57
C ASN A 207 -10.53 1.05 26.35
N VAL A 208 -11.20 0.64 27.44
CA VAL A 208 -12.55 0.10 27.43
C VAL A 208 -13.57 0.98 28.16
N LEU A 209 -14.84 0.87 27.76
CA LEU A 209 -15.96 1.64 28.30
C LEU A 209 -16.16 1.35 29.79
N SER A 210 -16.24 0.06 30.15
CA SER A 210 -16.42 -0.38 31.53
C SER A 210 -15.07 -0.80 32.11
N ALA A 211 -14.73 -0.33 33.32
CA ALA A 211 -13.48 -0.74 33.97
C ALA A 211 -13.39 -2.28 34.09
N GLY A 212 -12.32 -2.86 33.54
CA GLY A 212 -12.12 -4.31 33.49
C GLY A 212 -12.97 -5.06 32.46
N GLY A 213 -13.65 -4.36 31.56
CA GLY A 213 -14.36 -4.96 30.42
C GLY A 213 -13.42 -5.63 29.44
N ASP A 214 -13.92 -6.64 28.72
CA ASP A 214 -13.17 -7.32 27.66
C ASP A 214 -13.13 -6.45 26.40
N PRO A 215 -11.95 -6.08 25.87
CA PRO A 215 -11.85 -5.28 24.64
C PRO A 215 -12.44 -5.96 23.40
N LEU A 216 -12.69 -7.28 23.43
CA LEU A 216 -13.33 -8.03 22.35
C LEU A 216 -14.86 -8.06 22.45
N GLU A 217 -15.44 -7.67 23.59
CA GLU A 217 -16.89 -7.60 23.76
C GLU A 217 -17.50 -6.43 22.96
N PRO A 218 -18.66 -6.62 22.30
CA PRO A 218 -19.31 -5.56 21.52
C PRO A 218 -19.52 -4.27 22.32
N GLY A 219 -19.01 -3.16 21.78
CA GLY A 219 -19.17 -1.83 22.36
C GLY A 219 -18.34 -1.55 23.61
N GLN A 220 -17.44 -2.45 24.04
CA GLN A 220 -16.49 -2.16 25.11
C GLN A 220 -15.29 -1.34 24.64
N MET A 221 -14.71 -1.65 23.48
CA MET A 221 -13.60 -0.87 22.96
C MET A 221 -14.01 0.60 22.74
N LEU A 222 -13.18 1.56 23.17
CA LEU A 222 -13.46 2.98 23.00
C LEU A 222 -12.72 3.54 21.77
N GLU A 223 -13.38 3.59 20.61
CA GLU A 223 -12.78 4.17 19.40
C GLU A 223 -12.92 5.71 19.33
N PHE A 224 -13.80 6.27 20.17
CA PHE A 224 -14.16 7.69 20.19
C PHE A 224 -13.63 8.43 21.43
N TYR A 225 -12.95 7.74 22.33
CA TYR A 225 -12.40 8.34 23.54
C TYR A 225 -11.15 7.59 23.98
N GLU A 226 -10.15 8.34 24.43
CA GLU A 226 -8.87 7.82 24.87
C GLU A 226 -8.65 8.20 26.34
N ARG A 227 -8.55 7.18 27.21
CA ARG A 227 -8.57 7.34 28.67
C ARG A 227 -7.26 7.84 29.28
N GLU A 228 -6.13 7.56 28.66
CA GLU A 228 -4.79 7.93 29.14
C GLU A 228 -4.62 9.45 29.18
N THR A 229 -5.10 10.16 28.16
CA THR A 229 -5.04 11.62 28.02
C THR A 229 -6.38 12.31 28.23
N ASN A 230 -7.49 11.57 28.36
CA ASN A 230 -8.86 12.12 28.37
C ASN A 230 -9.22 12.86 27.07
N THR A 231 -8.87 12.27 25.94
CA THR A 231 -9.11 12.86 24.62
C THR A 231 -10.38 12.29 24.00
N LEU A 232 -11.32 13.17 23.65
CA LEU A 232 -12.44 12.84 22.79
C LEU A 232 -11.98 12.83 21.32
N ILE A 233 -12.29 11.76 20.61
CA ILE A 233 -11.99 11.56 19.19
C ILE A 233 -13.31 11.54 18.42
N ILE A 234 -13.51 12.55 17.58
CA ILE A 234 -14.72 12.77 16.80
C ILE A 234 -14.41 12.43 15.34
N ARG A 235 -15.24 11.61 14.71
CA ARG A 235 -15.11 11.27 13.28
C ARG A 235 -16.38 11.69 12.54
N THR A 236 -16.29 12.10 11.28
CA THR A 236 -17.47 12.48 10.47
C THR A 236 -17.94 11.30 9.64
N LEU A 237 -19.25 11.02 9.60
CA LEU A 237 -19.77 9.90 8.81
C LEU A 237 -19.70 10.11 7.29
N ASP A 238 -19.58 11.37 6.88
CA ASP A 238 -19.46 11.84 5.50
C ASP A 238 -18.19 12.68 5.38
N VAL A 239 -17.66 12.78 4.17
CA VAL A 239 -16.48 13.61 3.89
C VAL A 239 -16.89 15.07 3.94
N LEU A 240 -16.09 15.94 4.53
CA LEU A 240 -16.37 17.38 4.55
C LEU A 240 -16.15 18.01 3.17
N ARG A 241 -16.86 19.10 2.91
CA ARG A 241 -16.61 19.87 1.68
C ARG A 241 -15.18 20.45 1.69
N PRO A 242 -14.40 20.33 0.59
CA PRO A 242 -13.10 21.00 0.44
C PRO A 242 -13.19 22.53 0.53
N ALA A 243 -12.08 23.19 0.86
CA ALA A 243 -11.93 24.65 0.92
C ALA A 243 -13.06 25.36 1.68
N THR A 244 -13.51 24.80 2.80
CA THR A 244 -14.69 25.26 3.53
C THR A 244 -14.38 25.40 5.03
N ARG A 245 -14.88 26.46 5.66
CA ARG A 245 -14.75 26.67 7.10
C ARG A 245 -15.86 25.99 7.91
N TYR A 246 -15.46 25.19 8.88
CA TYR A 246 -16.36 24.54 9.84
C TYR A 246 -16.14 25.04 11.25
N ALA A 247 -17.19 25.01 12.07
CA ALA A 247 -17.13 25.23 13.50
C ALA A 247 -17.45 23.94 14.25
N VAL A 248 -16.62 23.61 15.23
CA VAL A 248 -16.91 22.58 16.24
C VAL A 248 -17.49 23.26 17.45
N VAL A 249 -18.62 22.75 17.96
CA VAL A 249 -19.38 23.36 19.05
C VAL A 249 -19.57 22.34 20.17
N LEU A 250 -18.92 22.57 21.31
CA LEU A 250 -19.13 21.81 22.54
C LEU A 250 -20.22 22.47 23.38
N THR A 251 -21.21 21.68 23.77
CA THR A 251 -22.42 22.21 24.42
C THR A 251 -22.43 22.00 25.93
N SER A 252 -23.42 22.57 26.62
CA SER A 252 -23.68 22.30 28.03
C SER A 252 -24.12 20.86 28.33
N ALA A 253 -24.32 20.03 27.30
CA ALA A 253 -24.66 18.61 27.46
C ALA A 253 -23.43 17.69 27.44
N LEU A 254 -22.24 18.21 27.13
CA LEU A 254 -20.99 17.47 27.31
C LEU A 254 -20.57 17.60 28.78
N LEU A 255 -20.61 16.48 29.51
CA LEU A 255 -20.45 16.44 30.97
C LEU A 255 -19.19 15.66 31.36
N ASP A 256 -18.57 16.07 32.47
CA ASP A 256 -17.59 15.24 33.17
C ASP A 256 -18.27 14.11 33.96
N GLU A 257 -17.47 13.18 34.51
CA GLU A 257 -17.98 12.07 35.32
C GLU A 257 -18.77 12.51 36.59
N ASP A 258 -18.52 13.72 37.09
CA ASP A 258 -19.26 14.33 38.20
C ASP A 258 -20.62 14.93 37.78
N GLY A 259 -20.92 14.94 36.48
CA GLY A 259 -22.14 15.49 35.90
C GLY A 259 -22.11 17.00 35.67
N ASN A 260 -20.94 17.64 35.75
CA ASN A 260 -20.78 19.07 35.48
C ASN A 260 -20.46 19.29 33.99
N PRO A 261 -21.07 20.29 33.32
CA PRO A 261 -20.72 20.59 31.93
C PRO A 261 -19.27 21.06 31.77
N ILE A 262 -18.65 20.79 30.63
CA ILE A 262 -17.27 21.21 30.36
C ILE A 262 -17.08 22.75 30.36
N ASN A 263 -15.82 23.17 30.55
CA ASN A 263 -15.38 24.55 30.69
C ASN A 263 -14.41 24.98 29.58
N SER A 264 -14.49 26.25 29.19
CA SER A 264 -13.54 26.88 28.26
C SER A 264 -12.16 27.10 28.94
N PRO A 265 -11.04 27.02 28.20
CA PRO A 265 -9.73 27.43 28.71
C PRO A 265 -9.56 28.95 28.75
N PHE A 266 -10.48 29.70 28.13
CA PHE A 266 -10.41 31.16 28.04
C PHE A 266 -11.51 31.85 28.85
N LYS A 267 -11.35 33.16 29.03
CA LYS A 267 -12.40 34.05 29.55
C LYS A 267 -13.69 34.00 28.71
N TYR A 268 -13.58 33.67 27.43
CA TYR A 268 -14.70 33.56 26.50
C TYR A 268 -14.89 32.11 26.06
N ILE A 269 -16.01 31.78 25.43
CA ILE A 269 -16.29 30.44 24.89
C ILE A 269 -15.45 30.07 23.64
N ASN A 270 -14.50 30.91 23.24
CA ASN A 270 -13.66 30.71 22.06
C ASN A 270 -12.34 31.47 22.21
N HIS A 271 -11.33 31.08 21.43
CA HIS A 271 -10.13 31.89 21.26
C HIS A 271 -10.46 33.18 20.48
N THR A 272 -9.99 34.34 20.93
CA THR A 272 -10.45 35.64 20.40
C THR A 272 -10.13 35.85 18.92
N ARG A 273 -9.06 35.23 18.40
CA ARG A 273 -8.71 35.23 16.95
C ARG A 273 -9.80 34.66 16.04
N GLN A 274 -10.67 33.78 16.54
CA GLN A 274 -11.70 33.10 15.74
C GLN A 274 -13.10 33.69 15.94
N THR A 275 -13.23 34.82 16.63
CA THR A 275 -14.54 35.37 17.01
C THR A 275 -15.37 35.79 15.79
N SER A 276 -14.75 36.42 14.78
CA SER A 276 -15.44 36.79 13.54
C SER A 276 -16.04 35.58 12.83
N ASP A 277 -15.27 34.50 12.80
CA ASP A 277 -15.56 33.32 12.00
C ASP A 277 -16.62 32.44 12.67
N LEU A 278 -16.78 32.57 13.99
CA LEU A 278 -17.80 31.89 14.79
C LEU A 278 -19.10 32.71 14.97
N GLU A 279 -19.13 33.99 14.57
CA GLU A 279 -20.33 34.83 14.68
C GLU A 279 -21.57 34.25 13.96
N PRO A 280 -21.45 33.55 12.81
CA PRO A 280 -22.56 32.82 12.19
C PRO A 280 -23.35 31.90 13.13
N LEU A 281 -22.72 31.35 14.17
CA LEU A 281 -23.40 30.45 15.12
C LEU A 281 -24.60 31.10 15.83
N ARG A 282 -24.61 32.43 16.01
CA ARG A 282 -25.75 33.16 16.59
C ARG A 282 -27.01 33.10 15.75
N GLN A 283 -26.85 32.84 14.45
CA GLN A 283 -27.95 32.63 13.53
C GLN A 283 -28.22 31.14 13.36
N ILE A 284 -27.19 30.35 13.05
CA ILE A 284 -27.35 28.95 12.63
C ILE A 284 -27.95 28.08 13.76
N LEU A 285 -27.40 28.14 14.97
CA LEU A 285 -27.84 27.26 16.06
C LEU A 285 -29.31 27.53 16.49
N PRO A 286 -29.76 28.79 16.70
CA PRO A 286 -31.15 29.05 17.04
C PRO A 286 -32.14 28.80 15.90
N GLU A 287 -31.72 28.92 14.64
CA GLU A 287 -32.57 28.58 13.49
C GLU A 287 -32.79 27.07 13.37
N ALA A 288 -31.73 26.28 13.57
CA ALA A 288 -31.81 24.82 13.53
C ALA A 288 -32.53 24.23 14.75
N PHE A 289 -32.22 24.71 15.96
CA PHE A 289 -32.75 24.16 17.22
C PHE A 289 -33.26 25.27 18.17
N PRO A 290 -34.37 25.95 17.84
CA PRO A 290 -34.88 27.11 18.59
C PRO A 290 -35.31 26.79 20.03
N GLY A 291 -35.59 25.53 20.35
CA GLY A 291 -35.90 25.08 21.71
C GLY A 291 -34.69 24.91 22.61
N ARG A 292 -33.48 24.91 22.04
CA ARG A 292 -32.22 24.62 22.73
C ARG A 292 -31.24 25.79 22.67
N PHE A 293 -31.15 26.50 21.55
CA PHE A 293 -30.19 27.59 21.39
C PHE A 293 -30.90 28.94 21.20
N ASP A 294 -30.28 29.99 21.73
CA ASP A 294 -30.67 31.37 21.51
C ASP A 294 -29.51 32.18 20.92
N LYS A 295 -29.77 33.43 20.52
CA LYS A 295 -28.74 34.31 19.95
C LYS A 295 -27.61 34.65 20.94
N ASN A 296 -27.81 34.39 22.24
CA ASN A 296 -26.80 34.64 23.25
C ASN A 296 -25.80 33.48 23.35
N LEU A 297 -26.12 32.29 22.81
CA LEU A 297 -25.29 31.09 22.84
C LEU A 297 -25.06 30.56 24.28
N GLU A 298 -26.07 30.65 25.15
CA GLU A 298 -25.97 30.23 26.56
C GLU A 298 -25.62 28.74 26.72
N HIS A 299 -26.08 27.90 25.79
CA HIS A 299 -25.81 26.45 25.79
C HIS A 299 -24.50 26.05 25.11
N VAL A 300 -23.73 26.99 24.56
CA VAL A 300 -22.38 26.73 24.01
C VAL A 300 -21.34 26.94 25.11
N ARG A 301 -20.49 25.93 25.34
CA ARG A 301 -19.43 25.95 26.35
C ARG A 301 -18.07 26.27 25.76
N PHE A 302 -17.76 25.71 24.60
CA PHE A 302 -16.56 26.03 23.86
C PHE A 302 -16.79 25.83 22.35
N ALA A 303 -16.19 26.67 21.52
CA ALA A 303 -16.24 26.52 20.07
C ALA A 303 -14.96 27.02 19.40
N TRP A 304 -14.57 26.38 18.30
CA TRP A 304 -13.44 26.78 17.45
C TRP A 304 -13.75 26.48 15.99
N THR A 305 -12.95 27.06 15.09
CA THR A 305 -13.04 26.79 13.65
C THR A 305 -11.83 26.02 13.13
N PHE A 306 -12.05 25.29 12.05
CA PHE A 306 -10.99 24.82 11.16
C PHE A 306 -11.45 24.92 9.71
N THR A 307 -10.48 25.11 8.81
CA THR A 307 -10.71 25.24 7.37
C THR A 307 -10.17 24.01 6.64
N THR A 308 -11.00 23.37 5.82
CA THR A 308 -10.57 22.22 5.00
C THR A 308 -9.71 22.69 3.81
N GLN A 309 -8.78 21.85 3.37
CA GLN A 309 -7.87 22.13 2.24
C GLN A 309 -8.60 22.04 0.90
N SER A 310 -7.99 22.57 -0.17
CA SER A 310 -8.52 22.47 -1.54
C SER A 310 -8.16 21.14 -2.22
N SER A 311 -8.53 20.01 -1.60
CA SER A 311 -8.05 18.64 -1.91
C SER A 311 -8.17 18.21 -3.38
N THR A 312 -9.14 18.72 -4.15
CA THR A 312 -9.35 18.33 -5.56
C THR A 312 -8.65 19.23 -6.58
N ARG A 313 -8.25 20.45 -6.16
CA ARG A 313 -7.90 21.56 -7.06
C ARG A 313 -6.74 21.27 -8.01
N GLU A 314 -5.73 20.55 -7.53
CA GLU A 314 -4.54 20.24 -8.34
C GLU A 314 -4.86 19.25 -9.47
N LEU A 315 -5.63 18.18 -9.21
CA LEU A 315 -6.03 17.24 -10.25
C LEU A 315 -7.01 17.88 -11.26
N GLU A 316 -7.90 18.76 -10.80
CA GLU A 316 -8.76 19.58 -11.69
C GLU A 316 -7.90 20.45 -12.64
N ALA A 317 -6.84 21.08 -12.11
CA ALA A 317 -5.93 21.91 -12.90
C ALA A 317 -5.07 21.09 -13.88
N ILE A 318 -4.58 19.92 -13.48
CA ILE A 318 -3.87 18.99 -14.37
C ILE A 318 -4.79 18.55 -15.50
N ARG A 319 -6.01 18.12 -15.19
CA ARG A 319 -6.98 17.68 -16.19
C ARG A 319 -7.36 18.80 -17.17
N ALA A 320 -7.53 20.03 -16.70
CA ALA A 320 -7.73 21.18 -17.56
C ALA A 320 -6.49 21.47 -18.43
N GLY A 321 -5.30 21.39 -17.84
CA GLY A 321 -4.03 21.63 -18.52
C GLY A 321 -3.75 20.65 -19.65
N LEU A 322 -4.00 19.36 -19.41
CA LEU A 322 -3.94 18.31 -20.42
C LEU A 322 -4.84 18.63 -21.63
N TYR A 323 -5.95 19.33 -21.44
CA TYR A 323 -6.86 19.71 -22.53
C TYR A 323 -6.61 21.13 -23.06
N GLY A 324 -5.50 21.77 -22.68
CA GLY A 324 -5.10 23.08 -23.18
C GLY A 324 -5.80 24.26 -22.49
N HIS A 325 -6.30 24.06 -21.28
CA HIS A 325 -7.05 25.06 -20.52
C HIS A 325 -6.43 25.35 -19.15
N GLY A 326 -6.80 26.49 -18.57
CA GLY A 326 -6.38 26.89 -17.24
C GLY A 326 -4.89 27.24 -17.12
N PRO A 327 -4.37 27.40 -15.89
CA PRO A 327 -2.99 27.82 -15.65
C PRO A 327 -1.92 26.84 -16.14
N LEU A 328 -2.27 25.55 -16.27
CA LEU A 328 -1.38 24.49 -16.73
C LEU A 328 -1.62 24.14 -18.21
N SER A 329 -2.21 25.04 -19.01
CA SER A 329 -2.56 24.77 -20.41
C SER A 329 -1.40 24.32 -21.29
N TRP A 330 -0.16 24.65 -20.90
CA TRP A 330 1.06 24.22 -21.59
C TRP A 330 1.27 22.70 -21.56
N LEU A 331 0.67 21.98 -20.61
CA LEU A 331 0.74 20.51 -20.55
C LEU A 331 0.22 19.85 -21.84
N THR A 332 -0.76 20.45 -22.54
CA THR A 332 -1.27 19.89 -23.80
C THR A 332 -0.22 19.83 -24.90
N GLU A 333 0.73 20.77 -24.92
CA GLU A 333 1.78 20.89 -25.93
C GLU A 333 2.99 20.01 -25.56
N ASP A 334 3.36 20.01 -24.28
CA ASP A 334 4.51 19.23 -23.78
C ASP A 334 4.23 17.73 -23.70
N PHE A 335 2.96 17.36 -23.47
CA PHE A 335 2.47 15.98 -23.37
C PHE A 335 1.27 15.77 -24.31
N PRO A 336 1.53 15.67 -25.63
CA PRO A 336 0.47 15.42 -26.60
C PRO A 336 -0.13 14.02 -26.40
N ALA A 337 -1.43 13.88 -26.61
CA ALA A 337 -2.13 12.60 -26.47
C ALA A 337 -1.92 11.71 -27.70
N GLU A 338 -0.69 11.21 -27.85
CA GLU A 338 -0.22 10.44 -29.00
C GLU A 338 0.44 9.13 -28.54
N MET A 339 0.36 8.13 -29.41
CA MET A 339 1.01 6.84 -29.17
C MET A 339 2.47 6.93 -29.61
N ASN A 340 3.40 6.70 -28.68
CA ASN A 340 4.84 6.76 -28.97
C ASN A 340 5.37 5.41 -29.48
N ILE A 341 4.87 4.31 -28.91
CA ILE A 341 5.33 2.95 -29.22
C ILE A 341 4.11 2.06 -29.39
N ILE A 342 4.06 1.33 -30.51
CA ILE A 342 3.21 0.15 -30.67
C ILE A 342 4.11 -1.07 -30.52
N HIS A 343 3.72 -2.00 -29.66
CA HIS A 343 4.48 -3.22 -29.45
C HIS A 343 4.18 -4.24 -30.56
N THR A 344 5.23 -4.86 -31.11
CA THR A 344 5.10 -6.10 -31.89
C THR A 344 5.40 -7.30 -31.00
N MET A 345 4.39 -8.10 -30.67
CA MET A 345 4.60 -9.35 -29.91
C MET A 345 5.10 -10.49 -30.79
N ARG A 346 4.82 -10.41 -32.10
CA ARG A 346 5.24 -11.40 -33.10
C ARG A 346 6.56 -11.01 -33.74
N ALA A 347 7.29 -12.00 -34.27
CA ALA A 347 8.48 -11.74 -35.07
C ALA A 347 8.12 -11.30 -36.50
N GLU A 348 7.20 -12.00 -37.17
CA GLU A 348 6.75 -11.67 -38.53
C GLU A 348 5.24 -11.98 -38.69
N PRO A 349 4.39 -11.07 -39.21
CA PRO A 349 2.98 -11.39 -39.47
C PRO A 349 2.82 -12.42 -40.61
N GLU A 350 1.70 -13.15 -40.64
CA GLU A 350 1.32 -13.94 -41.82
C GLU A 350 0.92 -13.01 -42.99
N GLU A 351 1.01 -13.50 -44.23
CA GLU A 351 0.70 -12.70 -45.43
C GLU A 351 -0.76 -12.20 -45.39
N GLY A 352 -0.94 -10.87 -45.24
CA GLY A 352 -2.25 -10.22 -45.13
C GLY A 352 -2.80 -10.05 -43.71
N GLU A 353 -2.04 -10.41 -42.67
CA GLU A 353 -2.36 -10.08 -41.27
C GLU A 353 -1.64 -8.80 -40.83
N SER A 354 -2.32 -7.99 -40.01
CA SER A 354 -1.69 -6.83 -39.36
C SER A 354 -0.61 -7.28 -38.38
N LYS A 355 0.53 -6.59 -38.44
CA LYS A 355 1.64 -6.75 -37.48
C LYS A 355 1.39 -6.11 -36.11
N LEU A 356 0.38 -5.25 -36.00
CA LEU A 356 0.06 -4.48 -34.78
C LEU A 356 -0.89 -5.23 -33.84
N VAL A 357 -1.54 -6.28 -34.34
CA VAL A 357 -2.48 -7.10 -33.58
C VAL A 357 -1.87 -8.45 -33.26
N THR A 358 -2.22 -9.01 -32.11
CA THR A 358 -1.78 -10.35 -31.72
C THR A 358 -2.97 -11.24 -31.42
N LYS A 359 -3.13 -12.30 -32.23
CA LYS A 359 -4.02 -13.41 -31.91
C LYS A 359 -3.24 -14.40 -31.07
N ILE A 360 -3.50 -14.43 -29.77
CA ILE A 360 -2.80 -15.34 -28.87
C ILE A 360 -3.36 -16.75 -29.11
N PRO A 361 -2.53 -17.72 -29.54
CA PRO A 361 -3.00 -19.08 -29.75
C PRO A 361 -3.57 -19.66 -28.47
N ARG A 362 -4.57 -20.54 -28.58
CA ARG A 362 -5.20 -21.20 -27.42
C ARG A 362 -4.17 -21.82 -26.46
N ILE A 363 -3.09 -22.40 -26.99
CA ILE A 363 -2.01 -23.00 -26.17
C ILE A 363 -1.23 -21.97 -25.34
N ALA A 364 -1.07 -20.73 -25.83
CA ALA A 364 -0.44 -19.65 -25.08
C ALA A 364 -1.40 -19.05 -24.04
N ILE A 365 -2.70 -18.93 -24.36
CA ILE A 365 -3.74 -18.59 -23.37
C ILE A 365 -3.78 -19.65 -22.27
N GLN A 366 -3.70 -20.93 -22.65
CA GLN A 366 -3.64 -22.04 -21.71
C GLN A 366 -2.42 -21.92 -20.78
N ALA A 367 -1.22 -21.68 -21.31
CA ALA A 367 -0.02 -21.49 -20.50
C ALA A 367 -0.13 -20.30 -19.54
N ILE A 368 -0.70 -19.17 -20.00
CA ILE A 368 -0.95 -17.99 -19.16
C ILE A 368 -1.94 -18.32 -18.04
N ILE A 369 -3.03 -19.02 -18.34
CA ILE A 369 -4.03 -19.43 -17.34
C ILE A 369 -3.46 -20.48 -16.38
N GLU A 370 -2.65 -21.42 -16.85
CA GLU A 370 -1.96 -22.39 -15.99
C GLU A 370 -1.02 -21.69 -14.99
N ALA A 371 -0.35 -20.61 -15.40
CA ALA A 371 0.50 -19.81 -14.51
C ALA A 371 -0.28 -18.88 -13.56
N LEU A 372 -1.41 -18.32 -14.01
CA LEU A 372 -2.20 -17.33 -13.25
C LEU A 372 -3.31 -17.93 -12.40
N ALA A 373 -3.70 -19.18 -12.66
CA ALA A 373 -4.91 -19.78 -12.11
C ALA A 373 -4.70 -21.25 -11.71
N ASP A 374 -3.60 -21.53 -11.01
CA ASP A 374 -3.23 -22.91 -10.66
C ASP A 374 -4.34 -23.61 -9.84
N ASP A 375 -5.02 -22.86 -8.97
CA ASP A 375 -6.11 -23.32 -8.10
C ASP A 375 -7.42 -23.65 -8.83
N LEU A 376 -7.57 -23.29 -10.12
CA LEU A 376 -8.77 -23.65 -10.89
C LEU A 376 -8.82 -25.14 -11.22
N SER A 377 -10.03 -25.70 -11.16
CA SER A 377 -10.33 -27.03 -11.68
C SER A 377 -10.02 -27.14 -13.18
N PRO A 378 -9.73 -28.33 -13.73
CA PRO A 378 -9.53 -28.53 -15.17
C PRO A 378 -10.71 -28.01 -16.02
N GLU A 379 -11.94 -28.21 -15.54
CA GLU A 379 -13.16 -27.70 -16.19
C GLU A 379 -13.23 -26.16 -16.15
N GLY A 380 -12.87 -25.55 -15.02
CA GLY A 380 -12.79 -24.09 -14.88
C GLY A 380 -11.72 -23.47 -15.79
N LYS A 381 -10.54 -24.09 -15.87
CA LYS A 381 -9.47 -23.70 -16.81
C LYS A 381 -9.97 -23.75 -18.26
N GLU A 382 -10.65 -24.82 -18.67
CA GLU A 382 -11.19 -24.96 -20.03
C GLU A 382 -12.32 -23.96 -20.35
N ALA A 383 -13.23 -23.71 -19.39
CA ALA A 383 -14.28 -22.70 -19.54
C ALA A 383 -13.69 -21.30 -19.69
N MET A 384 -12.67 -20.98 -18.89
CA MET A 384 -11.95 -19.70 -18.98
C MET A 384 -11.23 -19.55 -20.32
N ILE A 385 -10.46 -20.56 -20.75
CA ILE A 385 -9.78 -20.54 -22.06
C ILE A 385 -10.80 -20.33 -23.19
N SER A 386 -11.92 -21.05 -23.17
CA SER A 386 -12.97 -20.94 -24.19
C SER A 386 -13.68 -19.58 -24.17
N SER A 387 -13.76 -18.93 -23.01
CA SER A 387 -14.36 -17.59 -22.92
C SER A 387 -13.62 -16.53 -23.74
N PHE A 388 -12.33 -16.72 -23.99
CA PHE A 388 -11.52 -15.85 -24.86
C PHE A 388 -11.90 -15.95 -26.34
N ASP A 389 -12.76 -16.90 -26.76
CA ASP A 389 -13.31 -16.94 -28.13
C ASP A 389 -14.13 -15.68 -28.48
N ASN A 390 -14.50 -14.87 -27.48
CA ASN A 390 -15.16 -13.57 -27.64
C ASN A 390 -14.18 -12.40 -27.86
N VAL A 391 -12.87 -12.63 -27.69
CA VAL A 391 -11.79 -11.69 -27.98
C VAL A 391 -11.24 -12.02 -29.37
N ASP A 392 -11.14 -11.03 -30.26
CA ASP A 392 -10.60 -11.25 -31.60
C ASP A 392 -9.08 -11.18 -31.61
N TYR A 393 -8.52 -10.14 -30.98
CA TYR A 393 -7.08 -9.93 -30.86
C TYR A 393 -6.71 -9.02 -29.69
N PHE A 394 -5.41 -8.94 -29.44
CA PHE A 394 -4.82 -8.07 -28.45
C PHE A 394 -3.92 -7.02 -29.09
N ILE A 395 -3.84 -5.86 -28.44
CA ILE A 395 -2.90 -4.78 -28.77
C ILE A 395 -2.10 -4.39 -27.53
N SER A 396 -0.88 -3.92 -27.72
CA SER A 396 -0.07 -3.35 -26.64
C SER A 396 0.80 -2.24 -27.18
N GLY A 397 1.14 -1.29 -26.32
CA GLY A 397 2.01 -0.19 -26.66
C GLY A 397 2.39 0.61 -25.42
N SER A 398 3.02 1.75 -25.67
CA SER A 398 3.34 2.72 -24.64
C SER A 398 3.18 4.15 -25.14
N MET A 399 2.84 5.05 -24.21
CA MET A 399 2.74 6.49 -24.46
C MET A 399 3.51 7.29 -23.42
N VAL A 400 4.02 8.45 -23.80
CA VAL A 400 4.68 9.38 -22.88
C VAL A 400 3.61 10.07 -22.04
N THR A 401 3.72 9.99 -20.71
CA THR A 401 2.82 10.59 -19.73
C THR A 401 3.54 11.70 -18.94
N PRO A 402 2.85 12.78 -18.51
CA PRO A 402 3.43 13.72 -17.56
C PRO A 402 3.69 13.06 -16.21
N TYR A 403 4.93 13.10 -15.77
CA TYR A 403 5.37 12.50 -14.51
C TYR A 403 5.71 13.59 -13.49
N PHE A 404 4.84 13.77 -12.51
CA PHE A 404 4.94 14.82 -11.48
C PHE A 404 5.78 14.39 -10.26
N LEU A 405 6.19 13.13 -10.21
CA LEU A 405 7.19 12.60 -9.26
C LEU A 405 8.61 12.62 -9.85
N VAL A 406 8.84 13.50 -10.82
CA VAL A 406 10.17 13.68 -11.42
C VAL A 406 11.17 14.03 -10.34
N ASP A 407 12.35 13.41 -10.40
CA ASP A 407 13.50 13.76 -9.55
C ASP A 407 13.86 15.24 -9.74
N ARG A 408 13.94 15.97 -8.63
CA ARG A 408 14.26 17.40 -8.58
C ARG A 408 15.60 17.71 -7.96
N ASP A 409 16.18 16.82 -7.19
CA ASP A 409 17.47 17.07 -6.53
C ASP A 409 18.65 16.63 -7.41
N GLY A 410 18.37 16.05 -8.57
CA GLY A 410 19.32 15.79 -9.65
C GLY A 410 20.19 14.58 -9.36
N LEU A 411 19.65 13.67 -8.55
CA LEU A 411 20.23 12.38 -8.24
C LEU A 411 20.22 11.43 -9.45
N TRP A 412 19.40 11.70 -10.47
CA TRP A 412 19.27 10.89 -11.69
C TRP A 412 19.71 11.60 -12.97
N GLY A 413 20.12 10.77 -13.93
CA GLY A 413 20.91 11.15 -15.10
C GLY A 413 20.16 11.92 -16.20
N THR A 414 20.81 12.03 -17.36
CA THR A 414 20.24 12.59 -18.59
C THR A 414 18.99 11.82 -19.04
N PRO A 415 18.12 12.42 -19.88
CA PRO A 415 16.96 11.70 -20.44
C PRO A 415 17.28 10.37 -21.12
N ASP A 416 18.48 10.22 -21.70
CA ASP A 416 18.95 8.96 -22.26
C ASP A 416 19.22 7.92 -21.16
N GLU A 417 19.86 8.32 -20.05
CA GLU A 417 20.09 7.43 -18.90
C GLU A 417 18.77 7.06 -18.21
N ILE A 418 17.81 7.97 -18.15
CA ILE A 418 16.46 7.71 -17.64
C ILE A 418 15.74 6.70 -18.53
N ALA A 419 15.79 6.86 -19.86
CA ALA A 419 15.16 5.93 -20.80
C ALA A 419 15.84 4.55 -20.82
N GLU A 420 17.18 4.50 -20.84
CA GLU A 420 17.97 3.26 -20.81
C GLU A 420 17.78 2.49 -19.50
N ARG A 421 17.62 3.20 -18.38
CA ARG A 421 17.30 2.62 -17.06
C ARG A 421 15.79 2.50 -16.79
N ARG A 422 14.94 2.78 -17.79
CA ARG A 422 13.47 2.68 -17.76
C ARG A 422 12.79 3.46 -16.61
N ASN A 423 13.05 4.76 -16.52
CA ASN A 423 12.44 5.70 -15.55
C ASN A 423 12.68 5.37 -14.08
N MET A 424 13.95 5.17 -13.71
CA MET A 424 14.36 5.15 -12.31
C MET A 424 14.40 6.58 -11.74
N PHE A 425 13.23 7.13 -11.39
CA PHE A 425 13.15 8.18 -10.39
C PHE A 425 13.37 7.57 -9.00
N ASP A 426 13.83 8.35 -8.02
CA ASP A 426 13.90 7.95 -6.62
C ASP A 426 12.52 7.86 -5.95
N ASP A 427 12.53 7.50 -4.67
CA ASP A 427 11.40 7.03 -3.86
C ASP A 427 10.88 8.05 -2.83
N ASP A 428 11.33 9.31 -2.88
CA ASP A 428 11.00 10.35 -1.89
C ASP A 428 10.26 11.58 -2.47
N GLU A 429 10.03 11.57 -3.80
CA GLU A 429 9.43 12.69 -4.48
C GLU A 429 7.92 12.85 -4.22
N SER A 430 7.44 14.08 -4.40
CA SER A 430 6.02 14.46 -4.21
C SER A 430 5.67 15.63 -5.11
N PHE A 431 4.38 15.78 -5.44
CA PHE A 431 3.89 16.80 -6.36
C PHE A 431 4.29 18.21 -5.87
N ASP A 432 4.87 19.00 -6.78
CA ASP A 432 5.14 20.41 -6.56
C ASP A 432 4.51 21.25 -7.66
N ILE A 433 3.29 21.68 -7.37
CA ILE A 433 2.41 22.38 -8.28
C ILE A 433 2.02 23.72 -7.66
N ASP A 434 2.23 24.78 -8.41
CA ASP A 434 1.72 26.11 -8.11
C ASP A 434 0.71 26.49 -9.19
N VAL A 435 -0.54 26.12 -8.94
CA VAL A 435 -1.67 26.36 -9.86
C VAL A 435 -1.88 27.86 -10.11
N ASN A 436 -1.61 28.72 -9.12
CA ASN A 436 -1.84 30.17 -9.28
C ASN A 436 -0.87 30.80 -10.27
N ASN A 437 0.38 30.33 -10.29
CA ASN A 437 1.41 30.81 -11.20
C ASN A 437 1.58 29.94 -12.46
N GLY A 438 0.78 28.88 -12.61
CA GLY A 438 0.85 27.97 -13.75
C GLY A 438 2.15 27.18 -13.82
N ARG A 439 2.78 26.89 -12.68
CA ARG A 439 4.06 26.15 -12.59
C ARG A 439 3.81 24.75 -12.04
N ALA A 440 4.49 23.75 -12.59
CA ALA A 440 4.63 22.43 -11.99
C ALA A 440 6.04 21.88 -12.24
N ALA A 441 6.58 21.10 -11.30
CA ALA A 441 7.68 20.20 -11.57
C ALA A 441 7.13 18.95 -12.25
N VAL A 442 7.52 18.70 -13.50
CA VAL A 442 7.01 17.58 -14.30
C VAL A 442 8.07 17.12 -15.30
N GLY A 443 8.24 15.80 -15.40
CA GLY A 443 9.10 15.12 -16.36
C GLY A 443 8.29 14.24 -17.32
N LYS A 444 8.98 13.42 -18.10
CA LYS A 444 8.37 12.41 -18.97
C LYS A 444 8.54 11.03 -18.33
N ASP A 445 7.46 10.24 -18.32
CA ASP A 445 7.50 8.81 -18.05
C ASP A 445 6.83 8.06 -19.21
N LEU A 446 7.06 6.75 -19.31
CA LEU A 446 6.53 5.89 -20.37
C LEU A 446 5.48 4.94 -19.77
N LEU A 447 4.23 5.20 -20.11
CA LEU A 447 3.08 4.42 -19.65
C LEU A 447 2.82 3.25 -20.60
N SER A 448 3.09 2.04 -20.14
CA SER A 448 2.78 0.80 -20.87
C SER A 448 1.35 0.34 -20.63
N PHE A 449 0.69 -0.12 -21.70
CA PHE A 449 -0.65 -0.68 -21.64
C PHE A 449 -0.79 -1.95 -22.49
N TRP A 450 -1.83 -2.71 -22.21
CA TRP A 450 -2.27 -3.84 -23.01
C TRP A 450 -3.79 -3.78 -23.10
N CYS A 451 -4.37 -3.94 -24.30
CA CYS A 451 -5.81 -4.09 -24.48
C CYS A 451 -6.21 -5.41 -25.15
N SER A 452 -7.41 -5.88 -24.81
CA SER A 452 -8.14 -6.96 -25.48
C SER A 452 -9.28 -6.36 -26.29
N ILE A 453 -9.40 -6.78 -27.55
CA ILE A 453 -10.39 -6.25 -28.50
C ILE A 453 -11.51 -7.28 -28.71
N PRO A 454 -12.78 -6.90 -28.52
CA PRO A 454 -13.91 -7.80 -28.73
C PRO A 454 -14.05 -8.21 -30.20
N LYS A 455 -14.62 -9.39 -30.42
CA LYS A 455 -15.02 -9.83 -31.76
C LYS A 455 -16.21 -9.04 -32.29
N GLU A 456 -16.12 -8.56 -33.54
CA GLU A 456 -17.25 -7.93 -34.24
C GLU A 456 -18.38 -8.95 -34.47
N THR A 457 -19.62 -8.51 -34.23
CA THR A 457 -20.85 -9.25 -34.50
C THR A 457 -21.89 -8.31 -35.12
N GLU A 458 -23.06 -8.83 -35.55
CA GLU A 458 -24.13 -7.94 -36.04
C GLU A 458 -24.59 -6.95 -34.95
N ALA A 459 -24.59 -7.38 -33.68
CA ALA A 459 -25.01 -6.59 -32.55
C ALA A 459 -23.94 -5.60 -32.03
N ARG A 460 -22.65 -5.82 -32.33
CA ARG A 460 -21.54 -5.11 -31.70
C ARG A 460 -20.44 -4.82 -32.71
N LYS A 461 -20.12 -3.54 -32.89
CA LYS A 461 -19.19 -3.09 -33.92
C LYS A 461 -18.18 -2.09 -33.38
N PRO A 462 -16.96 -2.08 -33.94
CA PRO A 462 -16.00 -1.03 -33.65
C PRO A 462 -16.50 0.36 -34.11
N PRO A 463 -16.04 1.46 -33.47
CA PRO A 463 -15.17 1.48 -32.31
C PRO A 463 -15.90 0.99 -31.06
N PHE A 464 -15.26 0.12 -30.29
CA PHE A 464 -15.80 -0.40 -29.04
C PHE A 464 -15.60 0.58 -27.86
N PRO A 465 -16.56 0.68 -26.91
CA PRO A 465 -16.31 1.32 -25.63
C PRO A 465 -15.20 0.60 -24.85
N VAL A 466 -14.55 1.33 -23.95
CA VAL A 466 -13.33 0.84 -23.27
C VAL A 466 -13.53 0.82 -21.77
N VAL A 467 -13.27 -0.32 -21.14
CA VAL A 467 -13.01 -0.38 -19.70
C VAL A 467 -11.51 -0.32 -19.47
N ILE A 468 -11.09 0.70 -18.72
CA ILE A 468 -9.73 0.85 -18.24
C ILE A 468 -9.64 0.13 -16.89
N TYR A 469 -8.71 -0.80 -16.77
CA TYR A 469 -8.56 -1.69 -15.61
C TYR A 469 -7.35 -1.28 -14.76
N GLY A 470 -7.59 -0.93 -13.49
CA GLY A 470 -6.56 -0.76 -12.48
C GLY A 470 -6.29 -2.07 -11.74
N HIS A 471 -5.04 -2.53 -11.74
CA HIS A 471 -4.62 -3.78 -11.11
C HIS A 471 -4.41 -3.65 -9.59
N GLY A 472 -4.33 -4.79 -8.89
CA GLY A 472 -4.03 -4.86 -7.47
C GLY A 472 -2.56 -4.57 -7.13
N TYR A 473 -2.27 -4.37 -5.84
CA TYR A 473 -0.94 -3.94 -5.37
C TYR A 473 0.20 -4.92 -5.72
N GLY A 474 -0.04 -6.22 -5.62
CA GLY A 474 0.97 -7.24 -5.93
C GLY A 474 0.98 -7.68 -7.41
N SER A 475 0.42 -6.89 -8.31
CA SER A 475 0.06 -7.30 -9.66
C SER A 475 0.56 -6.31 -10.72
N ALA A 476 0.13 -6.50 -11.97
CA ALA A 476 0.53 -5.68 -13.12
C ALA A 476 -0.62 -5.56 -14.14
N ARG A 477 -0.39 -4.81 -15.22
CA ARG A 477 -1.39 -4.53 -16.27
C ARG A 477 -2.10 -5.76 -16.86
N VAL A 478 -1.51 -6.95 -16.79
CA VAL A 478 -2.08 -8.20 -17.34
C VAL A 478 -3.21 -8.80 -16.49
N GLU A 479 -3.41 -8.33 -15.26
CA GLU A 479 -4.52 -8.80 -14.39
C GLU A 479 -5.89 -8.65 -15.05
N MET A 480 -6.06 -7.63 -15.91
CA MET A 480 -7.29 -7.41 -16.67
C MET A 480 -7.77 -8.65 -17.44
N LEU A 481 -6.85 -9.56 -17.81
CA LEU A 481 -7.15 -10.75 -18.61
C LEU A 481 -8.14 -11.68 -17.88
N GLY A 482 -8.12 -11.68 -16.55
CA GLY A 482 -9.07 -12.44 -15.75
C GLY A 482 -10.54 -12.04 -15.98
N PHE A 483 -10.77 -10.81 -16.43
CA PHE A 483 -12.11 -10.23 -16.57
C PHE A 483 -12.43 -9.77 -18.01
N ALA A 484 -11.42 -9.70 -18.87
CA ALA A 484 -11.54 -9.25 -20.25
C ALA A 484 -12.61 -10.00 -21.04
N SER A 485 -12.76 -11.31 -20.83
CA SER A 485 -13.73 -12.11 -21.56
C SER A 485 -15.19 -11.77 -21.21
N ALA A 486 -15.48 -11.35 -19.97
CA ALA A 486 -16.82 -10.92 -19.56
C ALA A 486 -17.20 -9.59 -20.24
N ALA A 487 -16.25 -8.65 -20.35
CA ALA A 487 -16.41 -7.39 -21.06
C ALA A 487 -16.55 -7.59 -22.58
N ALA A 488 -15.69 -8.41 -23.19
CA ALA A 488 -15.70 -8.69 -24.62
C ALA A 488 -17.03 -9.35 -25.06
N ARG A 489 -17.58 -10.22 -24.21
CA ARG A 489 -18.92 -10.83 -24.37
C ARG A 489 -20.08 -9.84 -24.37
N LEU A 490 -19.84 -8.57 -24.11
CA LEU A 490 -20.81 -7.48 -24.21
C LEU A 490 -20.32 -6.35 -25.15
N GLY A 491 -19.25 -6.59 -25.91
CA GLY A 491 -18.71 -5.63 -26.88
C GLY A 491 -17.96 -4.47 -26.24
N ILE A 492 -17.26 -4.71 -25.13
CA ILE A 492 -16.43 -3.73 -24.44
C ILE A 492 -14.98 -4.19 -24.48
N ALA A 493 -14.08 -3.33 -24.97
CA ALA A 493 -12.65 -3.58 -24.94
C ALA A 493 -12.10 -3.35 -23.53
N SER A 494 -11.19 -4.21 -23.07
CA SER A 494 -10.53 -4.05 -21.76
C SER A 494 -9.08 -3.66 -21.94
N CYS A 495 -8.64 -2.61 -21.27
CA CYS A 495 -7.26 -2.12 -21.29
C CYS A 495 -6.68 -2.04 -19.87
N GLY A 496 -5.55 -2.70 -19.63
CA GLY A 496 -4.81 -2.66 -18.38
C GLY A 496 -3.55 -1.81 -18.55
N LEU A 497 -3.20 -1.06 -17.50
CA LEU A 497 -2.05 -0.16 -17.46
C LEU A 497 -1.21 -0.47 -16.24
N ASP A 498 0.11 -0.31 -16.35
CA ASP A 498 0.95 -0.39 -15.15
C ASP A 498 0.80 0.89 -14.32
N ALA A 499 0.44 0.73 -13.05
CA ALA A 499 0.49 1.81 -12.08
C ALA A 499 1.92 2.37 -11.95
N ALA A 500 2.06 3.57 -11.39
CA ALA A 500 3.38 4.14 -11.15
C ALA A 500 4.22 3.19 -10.27
N GLY A 501 5.47 2.93 -10.67
CA GLY A 501 6.37 1.99 -9.98
C GLY A 501 6.04 0.50 -10.16
N HIS A 502 5.02 0.13 -10.96
CA HIS A 502 4.61 -1.27 -11.14
C HIS A 502 5.01 -1.86 -12.49
N GLY A 503 5.02 -3.19 -12.54
CA GLY A 503 5.31 -3.96 -13.73
C GLY A 503 5.27 -5.47 -13.50
N LEU A 504 5.14 -6.25 -14.57
CA LEU A 504 5.29 -7.69 -14.49
C LEU A 504 6.78 -8.05 -14.37
N ILE A 505 7.15 -8.67 -13.25
CA ILE A 505 8.49 -9.24 -13.02
C ILE A 505 8.36 -10.75 -13.12
N LEU A 506 8.97 -11.34 -14.16
CA LEU A 506 8.94 -12.78 -14.36
C LEU A 506 9.91 -13.46 -13.37
N PRO A 507 9.51 -14.57 -12.73
CA PRO A 507 10.43 -15.33 -11.89
C PRO A 507 11.56 -15.98 -12.71
N ASP A 508 12.70 -16.25 -12.07
CA ASP A 508 13.91 -16.74 -12.75
C ASP A 508 13.76 -18.12 -13.37
N ASP A 509 12.89 -18.98 -12.84
CA ASP A 509 12.60 -20.29 -13.43
C ASP A 509 11.89 -20.14 -14.78
N ILE A 510 11.02 -19.14 -14.94
CA ILE A 510 10.42 -18.80 -16.24
C ILE A 510 11.44 -18.14 -17.17
N LYS A 511 12.23 -17.17 -16.66
CA LYS A 511 13.23 -16.44 -17.47
C LYS A 511 14.29 -17.38 -18.05
N ASN A 512 14.71 -18.38 -17.27
CA ASN A 512 15.82 -19.27 -17.63
C ASN A 512 15.39 -20.63 -18.23
N ASP A 513 14.08 -20.91 -18.36
CA ASP A 513 13.62 -22.17 -18.96
C ASP A 513 13.91 -22.20 -20.49
N PRO A 514 14.78 -23.10 -20.98
CA PRO A 514 15.12 -23.18 -22.40
C PRO A 514 13.95 -23.60 -23.31
N LEU A 515 12.87 -24.16 -22.75
CA LEU A 515 11.65 -24.51 -23.49
C LEU A 515 10.81 -23.27 -23.83
N ILE A 516 10.84 -22.22 -23.00
CA ILE A 516 10.03 -21.02 -23.21
C ILE A 516 10.39 -20.32 -24.54
N PRO A 517 11.67 -20.02 -24.85
CA PRO A 517 12.05 -19.48 -26.16
C PRO A 517 11.65 -20.39 -27.34
N LEU A 518 11.66 -21.71 -27.17
CA LEU A 518 11.25 -22.66 -28.22
C LEU A 518 9.74 -22.60 -28.48
N VAL A 519 8.93 -22.53 -27.43
CA VAL A 519 7.46 -22.37 -27.54
C VAL A 519 7.12 -21.04 -28.19
N LEU A 520 7.75 -19.94 -27.76
CA LEU A 520 7.53 -18.61 -28.34
C LEU A 520 7.91 -18.58 -29.83
N ARG A 521 9.03 -19.19 -30.24
CA ARG A 521 9.40 -19.32 -31.66
C ARG A 521 8.41 -20.16 -32.46
N ASN A 522 7.96 -21.29 -31.91
CA ASN A 522 6.99 -22.15 -32.60
C ASN A 522 5.58 -21.52 -32.71
N THR A 523 5.29 -20.53 -31.88
CA THR A 523 4.03 -19.78 -31.88
C THR A 523 4.15 -18.37 -32.48
N ASN A 524 5.33 -17.99 -32.97
CA ASN A 524 5.62 -16.67 -33.53
C ASN A 524 5.31 -15.53 -32.54
N LEU A 525 5.75 -15.71 -31.28
CA LEU A 525 5.55 -14.80 -30.14
C LEU A 525 6.88 -14.42 -29.46
N GLU A 526 7.99 -14.39 -30.21
CA GLU A 526 9.34 -14.19 -29.67
C GLU A 526 9.51 -12.89 -28.88
N ASN A 527 8.73 -11.85 -29.19
CA ASN A 527 8.80 -10.57 -28.51
C ASN A 527 7.85 -10.46 -27.30
N LEU A 528 7.06 -11.50 -26.99
CA LEU A 528 6.08 -11.46 -25.90
C LEU A 528 6.74 -11.15 -24.54
N ILE A 529 7.85 -11.81 -24.21
CA ILE A 529 8.58 -11.57 -22.95
C ILE A 529 9.17 -10.15 -22.89
N PRO A 530 9.93 -9.69 -23.90
CA PRO A 530 10.39 -8.30 -23.94
C PRO A 530 9.27 -7.26 -23.80
N VAL A 531 8.10 -7.50 -24.40
CA VAL A 531 6.92 -6.64 -24.25
C VAL A 531 6.40 -6.67 -22.82
N LEU A 532 6.29 -7.85 -22.20
CA LEU A 532 5.85 -8.00 -20.81
C LEU A 532 6.78 -7.26 -19.82
N GLU A 533 8.09 -7.39 -19.99
CA GLU A 533 9.09 -6.74 -19.14
C GLU A 533 9.25 -5.22 -19.42
N HIS A 534 8.66 -4.71 -20.51
CA HIS A 534 8.56 -3.28 -20.79
C HIS A 534 7.54 -2.60 -19.87
N ASN A 535 7.99 -2.27 -18.66
CA ASN A 535 7.18 -1.83 -17.53
C ASN A 535 7.87 -0.70 -16.72
N ARG A 536 7.22 -0.26 -15.64
CA ARG A 536 7.63 0.88 -14.79
C ARG A 536 8.20 0.47 -13.42
N ALA A 537 8.43 -0.83 -13.20
CA ALA A 537 9.02 -1.32 -11.97
C ALA A 537 10.50 -0.92 -11.86
N ARG A 538 10.97 -0.64 -10.64
CA ARG A 538 12.32 -0.13 -10.37
C ARG A 538 13.03 -1.03 -9.36
N ASP A 539 14.34 -1.14 -9.47
CA ASP A 539 15.19 -1.71 -8.42
C ASP A 539 15.38 -0.66 -7.31
N LEU A 540 14.74 -0.91 -6.15
CA LEU A 540 14.67 -0.02 -4.99
C LEU A 540 15.57 -0.48 -3.84
N ASN A 541 16.23 -1.63 -3.98
CA ASN A 541 17.03 -2.25 -2.93
C ASN A 541 18.47 -2.60 -3.38
N ASN A 542 18.80 -2.35 -4.65
CA ASN A 542 20.06 -2.61 -5.35
C ASN A 542 20.43 -4.09 -5.52
N ASP A 543 19.48 -5.02 -5.49
CA ASP A 543 19.72 -6.46 -5.69
C ASP A 543 19.79 -6.87 -7.19
N GLY A 544 19.59 -5.92 -8.11
CA GLY A 544 19.63 -6.15 -9.55
C GLY A 544 18.30 -6.62 -10.13
N GLU A 545 17.31 -6.96 -9.29
CA GLU A 545 15.94 -7.23 -9.66
C GLU A 545 15.05 -6.01 -9.39
N ARG A 546 13.89 -5.95 -10.07
CA ARG A 546 12.96 -4.82 -9.92
C ARG A 546 11.91 -5.14 -8.85
N ASP A 547 11.65 -4.18 -7.97
CA ASP A 547 10.64 -4.23 -6.93
C ASP A 547 9.32 -3.60 -7.43
N SER A 548 8.49 -4.38 -8.12
CA SER A 548 7.17 -3.91 -8.60
C SER A 548 6.31 -3.42 -7.43
N GLY A 549 5.91 -2.16 -7.49
CA GLY A 549 5.12 -1.49 -6.45
C GLY A 549 5.87 -1.26 -5.12
N GLY A 550 7.19 -1.46 -5.06
CA GLY A 550 7.95 -1.48 -3.81
C GLY A 550 7.92 -0.17 -3.01
N ASP A 551 7.66 0.97 -3.66
CA ASP A 551 7.52 2.30 -3.04
C ASP A 551 6.09 2.88 -3.16
N PHE A 552 5.10 2.06 -3.52
CA PHE A 552 3.74 2.55 -3.68
C PHE A 552 3.07 2.94 -2.35
N TRP A 553 3.35 2.14 -1.31
CA TRP A 553 2.99 2.45 0.07
C TRP A 553 4.27 2.66 0.85
N THR A 554 4.43 3.81 1.49
CA THR A 554 5.61 4.11 2.30
C THR A 554 5.22 4.89 3.56
N ALA A 555 6.17 5.05 4.48
CA ALA A 555 6.00 5.94 5.62
C ALA A 555 6.23 7.43 5.27
N ASP A 556 6.66 7.75 4.03
CA ASP A 556 6.49 9.09 3.45
C ASP A 556 5.05 9.25 2.94
N ILE A 557 4.27 9.92 3.77
CA ILE A 557 2.83 10.12 3.57
C ILE A 557 2.55 10.94 2.29
N PHE A 558 3.43 11.88 1.93
CA PHE A 558 3.27 12.69 0.72
C PHE A 558 3.61 11.91 -0.54
N HIS A 559 4.65 11.08 -0.49
CA HIS A 559 4.98 10.17 -1.59
C HIS A 559 3.81 9.21 -1.86
N THR A 560 3.32 8.53 -0.82
CA THR A 560 2.15 7.62 -0.91
C THR A 560 0.91 8.32 -1.51
N ARG A 561 0.63 9.55 -1.07
CA ARG A 561 -0.47 10.36 -1.61
C ARG A 561 -0.28 10.65 -3.10
N ASP A 562 0.92 11.04 -3.50
CA ASP A 562 1.16 11.58 -4.84
C ASP A 562 1.47 10.49 -5.87
N ILE A 563 1.92 9.29 -5.48
CA ILE A 563 2.05 8.13 -6.38
C ILE A 563 0.69 7.53 -6.77
N LEU A 564 -0.28 7.55 -5.84
CA LEU A 564 -1.70 7.29 -6.15
C LEU A 564 -2.21 8.29 -7.20
N ARG A 565 -1.93 9.59 -7.00
CA ARG A 565 -2.38 10.66 -7.89
C ARG A 565 -1.66 10.64 -9.24
N GLN A 566 -0.39 10.24 -9.28
CA GLN A 566 0.35 10.04 -10.53
C GLN A 566 -0.32 8.95 -11.36
N THR A 567 -0.68 7.83 -10.74
CA THR A 567 -1.41 6.75 -11.41
C THR A 567 -2.76 7.21 -11.94
N VAL A 568 -3.45 8.14 -11.25
CA VAL A 568 -4.68 8.77 -11.76
C VAL A 568 -4.40 9.63 -13.00
N VAL A 569 -3.34 10.44 -12.98
CA VAL A 569 -2.93 11.26 -14.14
C VAL A 569 -2.66 10.37 -15.36
N ASP A 570 -2.03 9.22 -15.16
CA ASP A 570 -1.76 8.25 -16.22
C ASP A 570 -3.06 7.72 -16.86
N HIS A 571 -4.07 7.37 -16.04
CA HIS A 571 -5.38 6.96 -16.52
C HIS A 571 -6.12 8.09 -17.28
N MET A 572 -6.05 9.34 -16.81
CA MET A 572 -6.62 10.50 -17.51
C MET A 572 -5.94 10.71 -18.87
N HIS A 573 -4.63 10.57 -18.90
CA HIS A 573 -3.86 10.80 -20.12
C HIS A 573 -4.13 9.71 -21.16
N PHE A 574 -4.23 8.45 -20.72
CA PHE A 574 -4.65 7.34 -21.58
C PHE A 574 -6.09 7.53 -22.10
N ALA A 575 -7.05 7.92 -21.25
CA ALA A 575 -8.41 8.23 -21.69
C ALA A 575 -8.45 9.38 -22.71
N ARG A 576 -7.61 10.42 -22.52
CA ARG A 576 -7.43 11.51 -23.50
C ARG A 576 -6.88 10.99 -24.83
N MET A 577 -5.95 10.04 -24.82
CA MET A 577 -5.42 9.41 -26.04
C MET A 577 -6.51 8.62 -26.77
N LEU A 578 -7.28 7.78 -26.07
CA LEU A 578 -8.40 7.03 -26.68
C LEU A 578 -9.41 7.97 -27.37
N ARG A 579 -9.70 9.12 -26.75
CA ARG A 579 -10.60 10.15 -27.32
C ARG A 579 -10.02 10.88 -28.52
N SER A 580 -8.71 10.79 -28.77
CA SER A 580 -8.06 11.47 -29.91
C SER A 580 -8.14 10.67 -31.21
N TRP A 581 -8.58 9.41 -31.15
CA TRP A 581 -8.79 8.53 -32.29
C TRP A 581 -10.15 8.81 -32.96
N ASP A 582 -10.17 9.85 -33.78
CA ASP A 582 -11.37 10.43 -34.40
C ASP A 582 -11.79 9.77 -35.73
N GLY A 583 -11.05 8.76 -36.20
CA GLY A 583 -11.27 8.11 -37.48
C GLY A 583 -10.70 8.86 -38.70
N GLU A 584 -10.04 10.01 -38.49
CA GLU A 584 -9.41 10.81 -39.55
C GLU A 584 -7.89 10.97 -39.34
N LYS A 585 -7.46 11.21 -38.10
CA LYS A 585 -6.05 11.34 -37.74
C LYS A 585 -5.34 10.02 -37.99
N ARG A 586 -4.19 10.06 -38.65
CA ARG A 586 -3.31 8.89 -38.86
C ARG A 586 -2.18 8.87 -37.85
N PHE A 587 -1.65 7.68 -37.59
CA PHE A 587 -0.38 7.54 -36.88
C PHE A 587 0.76 8.25 -37.63
N PRO A 588 1.89 8.54 -36.96
CA PRO A 588 3.09 9.04 -37.62
C PRO A 588 3.56 8.10 -38.73
N ALA A 589 4.25 8.63 -39.75
CA ALA A 589 4.75 7.80 -40.85
C ALA A 589 5.78 6.75 -40.41
N GLU A 590 6.58 7.07 -39.39
CA GLU A 590 7.63 6.22 -38.82
C GLU A 590 7.75 6.51 -37.31
N PRO A 591 8.17 5.53 -36.47
CA PRO A 591 8.53 5.77 -35.08
C PRO A 591 9.65 6.81 -34.93
N ASP A 592 9.58 7.69 -33.93
CA ASP A 592 10.64 8.68 -33.67
C ASP A 592 11.86 8.03 -33.00
N THR A 593 12.76 7.50 -33.82
CA THR A 593 14.03 6.92 -33.36
C THR A 593 14.99 7.94 -32.73
N ASN A 594 14.69 9.24 -32.74
CA ASN A 594 15.44 10.24 -31.96
C ASN A 594 14.91 10.40 -30.53
N ASP A 595 13.74 9.84 -30.21
CA ASP A 595 13.26 9.77 -28.85
C ASP A 595 14.00 8.66 -28.08
N ALA A 596 14.48 8.98 -26.87
CA ALA A 596 15.27 8.07 -26.05
C ALA A 596 14.48 6.83 -25.62
N PHE A 597 13.19 6.99 -25.30
CA PHE A 597 12.31 5.89 -24.89
C PHE A 597 12.03 4.95 -26.05
N VAL A 598 11.78 5.49 -27.25
CA VAL A 598 11.58 4.68 -28.46
C VAL A 598 12.84 3.89 -28.81
N ARG A 599 14.03 4.50 -28.70
CA ARG A 599 15.31 3.78 -28.89
C ARG A 599 15.51 2.67 -27.87
N ALA A 600 15.23 2.94 -26.60
CA ALA A 600 15.42 1.98 -25.51
C ALA A 600 14.52 0.74 -25.63
N ALA A 601 13.31 0.89 -26.18
CA ALA A 601 12.42 -0.24 -26.45
C ALA A 601 12.95 -1.18 -27.56
N GLY A 602 13.72 -0.66 -28.50
CA GLY A 602 14.47 -1.50 -29.45
C GLY A 602 13.57 -2.34 -30.36
N SER A 603 13.76 -3.67 -30.36
CA SER A 603 13.14 -4.60 -31.31
C SER A 603 11.63 -4.81 -31.14
N ILE A 604 11.04 -4.35 -30.02
CA ILE A 604 9.60 -4.46 -29.80
C ILE A 604 8.81 -3.32 -30.45
N VAL A 605 9.47 -2.31 -31.03
CA VAL A 605 8.80 -1.18 -31.67
C VAL A 605 8.34 -1.55 -33.08
N ALA A 606 7.04 -1.53 -33.32
CA ALA A 606 6.44 -1.72 -34.63
C ALA A 606 6.40 -0.40 -35.44
N GLY A 607 6.46 -0.50 -36.77
CA GLY A 607 6.10 0.61 -37.66
C GLY A 607 4.58 0.79 -37.77
N PHE A 608 4.11 1.98 -38.15
CA PHE A 608 2.69 2.36 -38.09
C PHE A 608 1.82 1.95 -39.30
N ASP A 609 2.42 1.33 -40.31
CA ASP A 609 1.75 0.77 -41.50
C ASP A 609 1.38 -0.70 -41.21
N ALA A 610 0.13 -0.97 -40.85
CA ALA A 610 -0.29 -2.26 -40.32
C ALA A 610 -0.51 -3.29 -41.42
N ASP A 611 -1.11 -2.87 -42.55
CA ASP A 611 -1.45 -3.72 -43.69
C ASP A 611 -0.34 -3.83 -44.76
N GLY A 612 0.71 -3.00 -44.65
CA GLY A 612 1.86 -3.01 -45.55
C GLY A 612 1.62 -2.29 -46.88
N ASP A 613 0.60 -1.43 -46.98
CA ASP A 613 0.28 -0.67 -48.21
C ASP A 613 1.21 0.54 -48.45
N GLY A 614 2.07 0.86 -47.49
CA GLY A 614 3.00 1.99 -47.53
C GLY A 614 2.43 3.30 -46.99
N GLN A 615 1.29 3.28 -46.28
CA GLN A 615 0.72 4.40 -45.54
C GLN A 615 0.56 4.03 -44.04
N PRO A 616 0.76 4.98 -43.11
CA PRO A 616 0.46 4.72 -41.71
C PRO A 616 -1.07 4.64 -41.50
N GLU A 617 -1.52 3.77 -40.60
CA GLU A 617 -2.95 3.58 -40.36
C GLU A 617 -3.65 4.78 -39.73
N ILE A 618 -4.98 4.77 -39.78
CA ILE A 618 -5.80 5.64 -38.95
C ILE A 618 -5.43 5.35 -37.48
N ALA A 619 -5.25 6.40 -36.69
CA ALA A 619 -4.89 6.24 -35.28
C ALA A 619 -6.02 5.50 -34.55
N GLY A 620 -5.68 4.36 -33.96
CA GLY A 620 -6.64 3.46 -33.30
C GLY A 620 -7.21 2.34 -34.19
N ASP A 621 -6.89 2.31 -35.48
CA ASP A 621 -7.16 1.19 -36.40
C ASP A 621 -5.91 0.30 -36.45
N PHE A 622 -5.84 -0.71 -35.57
CA PHE A 622 -4.67 -1.57 -35.47
C PHE A 622 -4.74 -2.74 -36.44
N ASN A 623 -5.94 -3.14 -36.87
CA ASN A 623 -6.14 -4.27 -37.77
C ASN A 623 -6.00 -3.88 -39.27
N GLY A 624 -6.01 -2.59 -39.60
CA GLY A 624 -5.83 -2.05 -40.95
C GLY A 624 -7.08 -2.10 -41.82
N ASP A 625 -8.29 -2.19 -41.24
CA ASP A 625 -9.54 -2.32 -41.99
C ASP A 625 -10.20 -0.98 -42.39
N GLY A 626 -9.62 0.14 -41.94
CA GLY A 626 -10.10 1.50 -42.14
C GLY A 626 -11.07 1.99 -41.06
N ILE A 627 -11.28 1.24 -39.97
CA ILE A 627 -12.17 1.55 -38.85
C ILE A 627 -11.36 1.57 -37.55
N VAL A 628 -11.58 2.57 -36.70
CA VAL A 628 -10.99 2.62 -35.36
C VAL A 628 -11.53 1.47 -34.50
N ASP A 629 -10.64 0.70 -33.88
CA ASP A 629 -11.00 -0.50 -33.11
C ASP A 629 -11.73 -0.19 -31.79
N LEU A 630 -11.23 0.80 -31.04
CA LEU A 630 -11.74 1.16 -29.72
C LEU A 630 -11.62 2.66 -29.44
N GLY A 631 -12.43 3.19 -28.52
CA GLY A 631 -12.35 4.60 -28.11
C GLY A 631 -13.07 5.57 -29.07
N GLY A 632 -12.43 6.70 -29.38
CA GLY A 632 -13.03 7.79 -30.15
C GLY A 632 -14.16 8.49 -29.40
N GLU A 633 -15.36 8.55 -29.99
CA GLU A 633 -16.56 9.10 -29.34
C GLU A 633 -17.22 8.14 -28.33
N GLN A 634 -16.73 6.90 -28.23
CA GLN A 634 -17.28 5.92 -27.28
C GLN A 634 -16.96 6.29 -25.83
N PRO A 635 -17.84 5.94 -24.87
CA PRO A 635 -17.56 6.16 -23.46
C PRO A 635 -16.39 5.29 -22.97
N ALA A 636 -15.62 5.85 -22.03
CA ALA A 636 -14.69 5.10 -21.21
C ALA A 636 -15.33 4.76 -19.86
N TYR A 637 -14.91 3.64 -19.28
CA TYR A 637 -15.24 3.19 -17.94
C TYR A 637 -13.95 2.90 -17.18
N ILE A 638 -14.02 2.90 -15.85
CA ILE A 638 -12.89 2.47 -15.04
C ILE A 638 -13.28 1.46 -13.98
N TRP A 639 -12.67 0.30 -14.05
CA TRP A 639 -12.78 -0.79 -13.09
C TRP A 639 -11.42 -0.93 -12.41
N GLY A 640 -11.37 -1.13 -11.11
CA GLY A 640 -10.16 -1.67 -10.52
C GLY A 640 -10.43 -2.56 -9.31
N GLN A 641 -9.44 -3.39 -9.00
CA GLN A 641 -9.44 -4.28 -7.85
C GLN A 641 -8.33 -3.91 -6.89
N SER A 642 -8.59 -3.94 -5.58
CA SER A 642 -7.58 -3.65 -4.54
C SER A 642 -7.00 -2.23 -4.72
N LEU A 643 -5.70 -2.09 -5.02
CA LEU A 643 -5.08 -0.82 -5.40
C LEU A 643 -5.85 -0.12 -6.54
N GLY A 644 -6.21 -0.84 -7.59
CA GLY A 644 -7.05 -0.30 -8.66
C GLY A 644 -8.42 0.14 -8.17
N GLY A 645 -8.97 -0.52 -7.14
CA GLY A 645 -10.23 -0.11 -6.48
C GLY A 645 -10.09 1.18 -5.66
N ILE A 646 -8.88 1.56 -5.24
CA ILE A 646 -8.55 2.86 -4.63
C ILE A 646 -8.37 3.94 -5.71
N VAL A 647 -7.69 3.61 -6.81
CA VAL A 647 -7.39 4.56 -7.90
C VAL A 647 -8.61 4.88 -8.77
N ALA A 648 -9.41 3.88 -9.13
CA ALA A 648 -10.58 4.01 -10.01
C ALA A 648 -11.56 5.13 -9.59
N PRO A 649 -11.97 5.24 -8.31
CA PRO A 649 -12.91 6.28 -7.91
C PRO A 649 -12.29 7.69 -7.96
N ILE A 650 -10.98 7.82 -7.78
CA ILE A 650 -10.29 9.10 -7.92
C ILE A 650 -10.30 9.55 -9.38
N ALA A 651 -9.90 8.67 -10.29
CA ALA A 651 -9.91 8.95 -11.73
C ALA A 651 -11.32 9.25 -12.25
N ALA A 652 -12.33 8.47 -11.84
CA ALA A 652 -13.71 8.69 -12.23
C ALA A 652 -14.29 10.03 -11.74
N GLY A 653 -13.90 10.48 -10.54
CA GLY A 653 -14.34 11.76 -9.99
C GLY A 653 -13.62 12.95 -10.63
N ALA A 654 -12.38 12.74 -11.08
CA ALA A 654 -11.51 13.80 -11.57
C ALA A 654 -11.57 14.01 -13.10
N ASP A 655 -12.06 13.05 -13.88
CA ASP A 655 -12.18 13.13 -15.35
C ASP A 655 -13.58 12.72 -15.84
N PRO A 656 -14.31 13.63 -16.54
CA PRO A 656 -15.66 13.33 -17.04
C PRO A 656 -15.68 12.26 -18.15
N ALA A 657 -14.52 11.86 -18.70
CA ALA A 657 -14.44 10.80 -19.70
C ALA A 657 -14.94 9.44 -19.16
N PHE A 658 -14.85 9.22 -17.84
CA PHE A 658 -15.29 7.99 -17.18
C PHE A 658 -16.77 8.05 -16.83
N ARG A 659 -17.62 7.42 -17.65
CA ARG A 659 -19.08 7.51 -17.50
C ARG A 659 -19.63 6.70 -16.33
N ALA A 660 -18.93 5.62 -15.98
CA ALA A 660 -19.23 4.77 -14.84
C ALA A 660 -17.94 4.14 -14.30
N THR A 661 -17.98 3.75 -13.02
CA THR A 661 -16.86 3.08 -12.34
C THR A 661 -17.31 1.91 -11.49
N ALA A 662 -16.43 0.92 -11.32
CA ALA A 662 -16.60 -0.20 -10.40
C ALA A 662 -15.33 -0.40 -9.54
N PRO A 663 -15.24 0.24 -8.36
CA PRO A 663 -14.20 -0.07 -7.38
C PRO A 663 -14.51 -1.38 -6.66
N VAL A 664 -13.68 -2.41 -6.92
CA VAL A 664 -13.72 -3.72 -6.26
C VAL A 664 -12.65 -3.77 -5.17
N ALA A 665 -13.03 -4.18 -3.96
CA ALA A 665 -12.13 -4.20 -2.80
C ALA A 665 -11.34 -2.88 -2.62
N GLY A 666 -11.99 -1.76 -2.97
CA GLY A 666 -11.49 -0.40 -2.76
C GLY A 666 -12.02 0.19 -1.45
N GLY A 667 -11.42 1.29 -1.00
CA GLY A 667 -11.78 1.89 0.26
C GLY A 667 -11.43 3.36 0.38
N GLY A 668 -12.24 4.11 1.13
CA GLY A 668 -11.97 5.48 1.55
C GLY A 668 -11.56 5.54 3.03
N GLY A 669 -10.75 6.54 3.40
CA GLY A 669 -10.01 6.55 4.66
C GLY A 669 -8.69 5.82 4.52
N LEU A 670 -7.76 6.37 3.74
CA LEU A 670 -6.46 5.75 3.45
C LEU A 670 -5.66 5.39 4.71
N LEU A 671 -5.80 6.19 5.78
CA LEU A 671 -5.18 5.86 7.06
C LEU A 671 -5.76 4.58 7.68
N ASP A 672 -7.09 4.42 7.62
CA ASP A 672 -7.78 3.24 8.16
C ASP A 672 -7.39 1.97 7.41
N ILE A 673 -7.09 2.10 6.11
CA ILE A 673 -6.45 1.03 5.34
C ILE A 673 -5.07 0.74 5.93
N GLY A 674 -4.22 1.76 6.08
CA GLY A 674 -2.84 1.61 6.54
C GLY A 674 -2.67 0.79 7.84
N TYR A 675 -3.43 1.09 8.89
CA TYR A 675 -3.24 0.40 10.19
C TYR A 675 -4.09 -0.86 10.40
N ARG A 676 -5.08 -1.16 9.54
CA ARG A 676 -5.85 -2.43 9.61
C ARG A 676 -5.55 -3.41 8.49
N SER A 677 -4.77 -3.00 7.49
CA SER A 677 -4.47 -3.85 6.34
C SER A 677 -3.71 -5.11 6.75
N SER A 678 -4.20 -6.24 6.28
CA SER A 678 -3.47 -7.51 6.24
C SER A 678 -2.78 -7.75 4.90
N GLN A 679 -2.73 -6.78 4.00
CA GLN A 679 -2.07 -6.94 2.70
C GLN A 679 -0.57 -7.02 2.90
N THR A 680 0.07 -8.11 2.48
CA THR A 680 1.55 -8.21 2.54
C THR A 680 2.18 -7.07 1.73
N GLY A 681 3.24 -6.49 2.29
CA GLY A 681 3.92 -5.31 1.77
C GLY A 681 3.43 -4.00 2.39
N VAL A 682 2.20 -3.93 2.91
CA VAL A 682 1.68 -2.71 3.56
C VAL A 682 2.16 -2.58 5.02
N PRO A 683 2.00 -3.59 5.92
CA PRO A 683 2.60 -3.54 7.25
C PRO A 683 4.11 -3.34 7.19
N GLU A 684 4.78 -4.01 6.25
CA GLU A 684 6.22 -3.90 6.06
C GLU A 684 6.61 -2.50 5.60
N ALA A 685 6.01 -1.93 4.56
CA ALA A 685 6.46 -0.64 4.03
C ALA A 685 5.96 0.60 4.81
N VAL A 686 4.83 0.47 5.51
CA VAL A 686 4.20 1.60 6.25
C VAL A 686 4.37 1.45 7.76
N ILE A 687 3.95 0.32 8.33
CA ILE A 687 3.93 0.15 9.79
C ILE A 687 5.34 -0.10 10.33
N LEU A 688 6.22 -0.81 9.61
CA LEU A 688 7.59 -1.03 10.08
C LEU A 688 8.37 0.28 10.23
N PRO A 689 8.45 1.20 9.25
CA PRO A 689 9.20 2.43 9.46
C PRO A 689 8.51 3.39 10.43
N VAL A 690 7.19 3.30 10.63
CA VAL A 690 6.51 4.04 11.71
C VAL A 690 6.94 3.51 13.08
N LEU A 691 6.99 2.20 13.28
CA LEU A 691 7.38 1.59 14.54
C LEU A 691 8.89 1.45 14.73
N GLY A 692 9.66 1.55 13.65
CA GLY A 692 11.06 1.17 13.55
C GLY A 692 11.94 2.28 12.96
N PRO A 693 13.20 1.98 12.59
CA PRO A 693 13.84 0.66 12.62
C PRO A 693 13.88 -0.01 14.00
N GLY A 694 13.80 -1.35 14.00
CA GLY A 694 13.86 -2.15 15.22
C GLY A 694 15.26 -2.69 15.49
N LEU A 695 15.66 -2.72 16.77
CA LEU A 695 16.74 -3.54 17.28
C LEU A 695 16.14 -4.78 17.94
N ILE A 696 16.55 -5.96 17.48
CA ILE A 696 16.10 -7.25 17.96
C ILE A 696 17.25 -7.96 18.67
N GLY A 697 16.95 -8.52 19.83
CA GLY A 697 17.79 -9.53 20.48
C GLY A 697 17.15 -10.90 20.34
N ARG A 698 17.73 -11.76 19.50
CA ARG A 698 17.25 -13.12 19.26
C ARG A 698 18.09 -14.14 20.03
N PRO A 699 17.51 -14.97 20.91
CA PRO A 699 18.28 -15.99 21.60
C PRO A 699 18.74 -17.07 20.63
N GLN A 700 20.02 -17.41 20.67
CA GLN A 700 20.52 -18.61 20.03
C GLN A 700 20.04 -19.83 20.82
N LEU A 701 19.67 -20.89 20.11
CA LEU A 701 19.14 -22.12 20.70
C LEU A 701 20.10 -23.29 20.44
N HIS A 702 20.33 -24.12 21.45
CA HIS A 702 21.01 -25.40 21.33
C HIS A 702 20.03 -26.55 21.59
N TRP A 703 20.31 -27.71 21.02
CA TRP A 703 19.51 -28.90 21.22
C TRP A 703 20.03 -29.69 22.42
N ASP A 704 19.16 -29.97 23.39
CA ASP A 704 19.38 -30.89 24.50
C ASP A 704 18.52 -32.15 24.31
N ASP A 705 19.09 -33.33 24.56
CA ASP A 705 18.43 -34.61 24.33
C ASP A 705 17.23 -34.87 25.25
N GLU A 706 17.21 -34.27 26.45
CA GLU A 706 16.13 -34.43 27.43
C GLU A 706 15.13 -33.27 27.40
N ALA A 707 15.62 -32.03 27.21
CA ALA A 707 14.84 -30.80 27.29
C ALA A 707 14.44 -30.22 25.93
N GLY A 708 14.95 -30.77 24.83
CA GLY A 708 14.76 -30.21 23.49
C GLY A 708 15.56 -28.92 23.34
N TRP A 709 15.00 -27.95 22.61
CA TRP A 709 15.73 -26.71 22.35
C TRP A 709 15.73 -25.76 23.54
N THR A 710 16.92 -25.36 23.96
CA THR A 710 17.18 -24.50 25.11
C THR A 710 18.05 -23.31 24.69
N PRO A 711 17.92 -22.13 25.31
CA PRO A 711 18.80 -21.00 25.04
C PRO A 711 20.27 -21.34 25.30
N SER A 712 21.17 -20.98 24.39
CA SER A 712 22.62 -21.21 24.53
C SER A 712 23.29 -20.23 25.51
N GLY A 713 22.58 -19.19 25.97
CA GLY A 713 23.14 -18.09 26.76
C GLY A 713 23.76 -16.98 25.90
N THR A 714 23.60 -17.08 24.57
CA THR A 714 24.06 -16.11 23.57
C THR A 714 22.84 -15.51 22.85
N ILE A 715 22.91 -14.21 22.54
CA ILE A 715 21.88 -13.46 21.81
C ILE A 715 22.48 -12.86 20.55
N ASP A 716 21.82 -13.04 19.41
CA ASP A 716 22.13 -12.33 18.18
C ASP A 716 21.44 -10.97 18.17
N LEU A 717 22.20 -9.92 17.85
CA LEU A 717 21.66 -8.60 17.60
C LEU A 717 21.37 -8.43 16.11
N GLU A 718 20.13 -8.11 15.80
CA GLU A 718 19.62 -7.92 14.44
C GLU A 718 18.99 -6.53 14.32
N TRP A 719 19.26 -5.84 13.21
CA TRP A 719 18.41 -4.75 12.75
C TRP A 719 17.18 -5.33 12.06
N LEU A 720 16.00 -4.90 12.48
CA LEU A 720 14.74 -5.10 11.77
C LEU A 720 14.45 -3.83 10.98
N VAL A 721 14.59 -3.90 9.66
CA VAL A 721 14.48 -2.76 8.73
C VAL A 721 13.63 -3.13 7.53
N THR A 722 13.15 -2.11 6.81
CA THR A 722 12.53 -2.28 5.49
C THR A 722 13.58 -2.36 4.40
N SER A 723 13.28 -3.15 3.37
CA SER A 723 13.95 -3.12 2.08
C SER A 723 12.90 -3.24 0.99
N ALA A 724 12.71 -2.17 0.22
CA ALA A 724 11.48 -1.92 -0.53
C ALA A 724 10.24 -2.14 0.37
N ASN A 725 9.37 -3.08 0.02
CA ASN A 725 8.17 -3.44 0.77
C ASN A 725 8.31 -4.74 1.59
N ARG A 726 9.54 -5.16 1.92
CA ARG A 726 9.82 -6.37 2.72
C ARG A 726 10.49 -6.01 4.05
N ALA A 727 10.19 -6.78 5.09
CA ALA A 727 10.95 -6.72 6.35
C ALA A 727 12.21 -7.60 6.23
N GLN A 728 13.36 -7.07 6.61
CA GLN A 728 14.64 -7.78 6.69
C GLN A 728 15.21 -7.76 8.11
N TYR A 729 15.88 -8.86 8.47
CA TYR A 729 16.56 -9.05 9.75
C TYR A 729 18.07 -9.14 9.50
N ILE A 730 18.80 -8.08 9.83
CA ILE A 730 20.22 -7.94 9.51
C ILE A 730 21.05 -8.12 10.78
N ARG A 731 21.65 -9.30 10.93
CA ARG A 731 22.53 -9.61 12.05
C ARG A 731 23.85 -8.84 11.94
N PHE A 732 24.24 -8.14 13.00
CA PHE A 732 25.48 -7.36 13.02
C PHE A 732 26.36 -7.58 14.26
N ALA A 733 25.83 -8.25 15.29
CA ALA A 733 26.56 -8.48 16.54
C ALA A 733 26.05 -9.72 17.30
N THR A 734 26.82 -10.16 18.31
CA THR A 734 26.47 -11.30 19.15
C THR A 734 26.87 -11.05 20.60
N LEU A 735 25.89 -11.06 21.50
CA LEU A 735 26.05 -10.83 22.93
C LEU A 735 26.13 -12.13 23.71
N ASN A 736 26.95 -12.14 24.77
CA ASN A 736 27.05 -13.25 25.72
C ASN A 736 26.65 -12.79 27.12
N GLY A 737 26.07 -13.69 27.92
CA GLY A 737 25.77 -13.41 29.33
C GLY A 737 24.61 -12.45 29.56
N MET A 738 23.67 -12.42 28.61
CA MET A 738 22.39 -11.74 28.73
C MET A 738 21.44 -12.58 29.61
N GLU A 739 20.80 -11.92 30.56
CA GLU A 739 19.88 -12.55 31.52
C GLU A 739 18.52 -11.87 31.47
N ASN A 740 17.45 -12.60 31.79
CA ASN A 740 16.12 -11.99 31.94
C ASN A 740 16.16 -10.88 32.99
N GLY A 741 15.55 -9.74 32.68
CA GLY A 741 15.60 -8.53 33.51
C GLY A 741 16.79 -7.60 33.24
N ASP A 742 17.75 -8.00 32.40
CA ASP A 742 18.74 -7.06 31.87
C ASP A 742 18.04 -5.98 31.05
N ARG A 743 18.58 -4.75 31.07
CA ARG A 743 18.04 -3.60 30.35
C ARG A 743 18.96 -3.25 29.18
N VAL A 744 18.38 -3.16 27.98
CA VAL A 744 19.06 -2.70 26.77
C VAL A 744 18.65 -1.26 26.51
N ILE A 745 19.62 -0.38 26.30
CA ILE A 745 19.41 1.03 25.94
C ILE A 745 19.94 1.25 24.53
N LEU A 746 19.07 1.71 23.63
CA LEU A 746 19.37 2.11 22.26
C LEU A 746 19.46 3.63 22.19
N ARG A 747 20.61 4.14 21.72
CA ARG A 747 20.92 5.58 21.68
C ARG A 747 21.21 6.01 20.24
N ASN A 748 20.59 7.11 19.82
CA ASN A 748 20.91 7.83 18.59
C ASN A 748 21.67 9.11 18.97
N LEU A 749 22.97 9.16 18.67
CA LEU A 749 23.81 10.27 19.16
C LEU A 749 23.47 11.60 18.48
N ARG A 750 23.01 11.59 17.22
CA ARG A 750 22.58 12.81 16.52
C ARG A 750 21.33 13.41 17.14
N ARG A 751 20.42 12.56 17.61
CA ARG A 751 19.22 12.96 18.36
C ARG A 751 19.57 13.53 19.74
N GLU A 752 20.55 12.94 20.43
CA GLU A 752 21.01 13.42 21.75
C GLU A 752 21.64 14.83 21.70
N GLU A 753 22.16 15.26 20.55
CA GLU A 753 22.66 16.63 20.33
C GLU A 753 21.56 17.69 20.26
N ARG A 754 20.28 17.26 20.24
CA ARG A 754 19.09 18.12 20.07
C ARG A 754 18.11 17.99 21.27
N PRO A 755 18.56 18.13 22.54
CA PRO A 755 17.73 17.84 23.71
C PRO A 755 16.56 18.80 23.91
N GLU A 756 16.60 20.00 23.33
CA GLU A 756 15.49 20.95 23.33
C GLU A 756 14.33 20.58 22.39
N LEU A 757 14.47 19.52 21.59
CA LEU A 757 13.55 19.14 20.50
C LEU A 757 12.81 17.83 20.77
N VAL A 758 13.26 17.05 21.75
CA VAL A 758 12.74 15.74 22.11
C VAL A 758 12.63 15.67 23.62
N GLU A 759 11.49 15.21 24.15
CA GLU A 759 11.34 14.99 25.58
C GLU A 759 12.46 14.09 26.11
N ALA A 760 12.96 14.37 27.32
CA ALA A 760 14.17 13.72 27.83
C ALA A 760 14.05 12.18 27.89
N ASN A 761 12.85 11.64 28.10
CA ASN A 761 12.52 10.21 28.08
C ASN A 761 12.49 9.60 26.66
N LYS A 762 12.40 10.42 25.61
CA LYS A 762 12.38 10.00 24.20
C LYS A 762 13.74 10.16 23.51
N LEU A 763 14.76 10.67 24.20
CA LEU A 763 16.12 10.81 23.64
C LEU A 763 16.80 9.45 23.41
N ARG A 764 16.33 8.42 24.10
CA ARG A 764 16.83 7.05 24.06
C ARG A 764 15.63 6.13 24.10
N SER A 765 15.78 4.93 23.56
CA SER A 765 14.84 3.86 23.83
C SER A 765 15.45 2.86 24.79
N TYR A 766 14.62 2.22 25.61
CA TYR A 766 15.03 1.07 26.39
C TYR A 766 14.05 -0.07 26.21
N THR A 767 14.52 -1.28 26.51
CA THR A 767 13.69 -2.47 26.67
C THR A 767 14.32 -3.40 27.70
N VAL A 768 13.51 -4.26 28.29
CA VAL A 768 13.94 -5.32 29.21
C VAL A 768 13.99 -6.66 28.48
N VAL A 769 15.04 -7.44 28.74
CA VAL A 769 15.16 -8.80 28.22
C VAL A 769 14.11 -9.69 28.87
N ARG A 770 13.21 -10.24 28.05
CA ARG A 770 12.14 -11.17 28.44
C ARG A 770 12.30 -12.47 27.66
N ASP A 771 12.35 -13.58 28.38
CA ASP A 771 12.56 -14.92 27.82
C ASP A 771 13.76 -15.03 26.86
N GLY A 772 14.85 -14.35 27.22
CA GLY A 772 16.09 -14.32 26.43
C GLY A 772 15.97 -13.53 25.12
N SER A 773 14.91 -12.75 24.94
CA SER A 773 14.67 -11.95 23.74
C SER A 773 14.30 -10.51 24.09
N PHE A 774 14.38 -9.61 23.12
CA PHE A 774 13.85 -8.26 23.24
C PHE A 774 13.65 -7.61 21.87
N ARG A 775 12.82 -6.56 21.85
CA ARG A 775 12.69 -5.63 20.73
C ARG A 775 12.58 -4.21 21.26
N THR A 776 13.31 -3.29 20.63
CA THR A 776 13.16 -1.85 20.86
C THR A 776 13.36 -1.11 19.55
N SER A 777 12.89 0.12 19.43
CA SER A 777 13.15 0.98 18.28
C SER A 777 13.51 2.38 18.73
N ILE A 778 14.17 3.14 17.85
CA ILE A 778 14.39 4.57 18.05
C ILE A 778 14.25 5.24 16.69
N ALA A 779 13.77 6.48 16.67
CA ALA A 779 13.72 7.24 15.43
C ALA A 779 15.15 7.44 14.88
N THR A 780 15.32 7.19 13.59
CA THR A 780 16.60 7.29 12.87
C THR A 780 16.44 8.00 11.54
N SER A 781 17.52 8.62 11.08
CA SER A 781 17.67 9.09 9.70
C SER A 781 18.77 8.27 9.02
N ALA A 782 18.51 7.81 7.81
CA ALA A 782 19.48 7.17 6.93
C ALA A 782 19.05 7.38 5.48
N ILE A 783 20.01 7.44 4.56
CA ILE A 783 19.70 7.60 3.15
C ILE A 783 19.19 6.29 2.54
N SER A 784 18.33 6.39 1.52
CA SER A 784 17.72 5.25 0.82
C SER A 784 18.76 4.41 0.05
N ALA A 785 18.38 3.20 -0.36
CA ALA A 785 19.23 2.34 -1.18
C ALA A 785 19.56 3.00 -2.53
N THR A 786 18.55 3.60 -3.16
CA THR A 786 18.65 4.32 -4.43
C THR A 786 19.67 5.46 -4.32
N GLU A 787 19.64 6.24 -3.23
CA GLU A 787 20.61 7.30 -3.00
C GLU A 787 22.04 6.77 -2.72
N ARG A 788 22.18 5.64 -1.99
CA ARG A 788 23.49 4.99 -1.79
C ARG A 788 24.12 4.56 -3.11
N ARG A 789 23.34 3.94 -3.98
CA ARG A 789 23.78 3.51 -5.32
C ARG A 789 24.36 4.67 -6.10
N LEU A 790 23.68 5.81 -6.08
CA LEU A 790 24.13 7.00 -6.80
C LEU A 790 25.41 7.59 -6.21
N ARG A 791 25.49 7.68 -4.87
CA ARG A 791 26.69 8.22 -4.19
C ARG A 791 27.93 7.33 -4.38
N LEU A 792 27.75 6.01 -4.48
CA LEU A 792 28.84 5.03 -4.58
C LEU A 792 29.16 4.61 -6.02
N GLY A 793 28.21 4.73 -6.95
CA GLY A 793 28.42 4.55 -8.38
C GLY A 793 28.75 3.11 -8.80
N PHE A 794 28.06 2.13 -8.21
CA PHE A 794 28.31 0.70 -8.45
C PHE A 794 27.26 0.04 -9.37
N ASP A 795 27.64 -1.09 -9.99
CA ASP A 795 26.79 -1.88 -10.90
C ASP A 795 25.82 -2.83 -10.17
N VAL A 796 24.52 -2.52 -10.13
CA VAL A 796 23.55 -3.34 -9.39
C VAL A 796 23.45 -4.81 -9.83
N HIS A 797 23.88 -5.16 -11.04
CA HIS A 797 23.83 -6.54 -11.52
C HIS A 797 24.90 -7.44 -10.89
N LEU A 798 25.84 -6.89 -10.13
CA LEU A 798 26.79 -7.65 -9.32
C LEU A 798 26.34 -7.68 -7.86
N ASP A 799 26.24 -8.90 -7.32
CA ASP A 799 25.83 -9.17 -5.95
C ASP A 799 27.01 -9.05 -4.98
N ALA A 800 26.91 -8.15 -3.99
CA ALA A 800 27.94 -7.92 -2.98
C ALA A 800 28.23 -9.17 -2.15
N THR A 801 27.23 -10.01 -1.90
CA THR A 801 27.40 -11.23 -1.11
C THR A 801 28.28 -12.21 -1.86
N ASP A 802 28.08 -12.42 -3.17
CA ASP A 802 28.93 -13.22 -4.04
C ASP A 802 30.34 -12.63 -4.10
N LEU A 803 30.46 -11.34 -4.42
CA LEU A 803 31.75 -10.67 -4.51
C LEU A 803 32.54 -10.79 -3.19
N TYR A 804 31.90 -10.54 -2.06
CA TYR A 804 32.50 -10.64 -0.74
C TYR A 804 32.91 -12.08 -0.42
N LYS A 805 32.05 -13.07 -0.68
CA LYS A 805 32.38 -14.49 -0.50
C LYS A 805 33.62 -14.87 -1.31
N ARG A 806 33.86 -14.25 -2.47
CA ARG A 806 34.97 -14.53 -3.40
C ARG A 806 36.23 -13.71 -3.17
N GLN A 807 36.26 -12.81 -2.19
CA GLN A 807 37.36 -11.84 -1.96
C GLN A 807 38.73 -12.47 -1.61
N GLY A 808 38.77 -13.76 -1.26
CA GLY A 808 39.99 -14.51 -0.94
C GLY A 808 40.57 -15.35 -2.09
N GLU A 809 41.76 -15.92 -1.87
CA GLU A 809 42.31 -16.92 -2.79
C GLU A 809 41.44 -18.19 -2.78
N PRO A 810 41.14 -18.79 -3.95
CA PRO A 810 40.42 -20.06 -4.02
C PRO A 810 41.11 -21.16 -3.20
N GLU A 811 40.39 -21.72 -2.24
CA GLU A 811 40.82 -22.90 -1.48
C GLU A 811 40.38 -24.19 -2.17
N ALA A 812 41.19 -25.25 -2.09
CA ALA A 812 40.86 -26.55 -2.67
C ALA A 812 39.74 -27.25 -1.88
N GLY A 813 38.66 -27.64 -2.57
CA GLY A 813 37.44 -28.18 -1.98
C GLY A 813 36.19 -27.34 -2.26
N LEU A 814 35.06 -27.72 -1.67
CA LEU A 814 33.76 -27.06 -1.76
C LEU A 814 33.39 -26.47 -0.39
N ARG A 815 32.63 -25.38 -0.38
CA ARG A 815 32.03 -24.83 0.84
C ARG A 815 30.85 -25.72 1.24
N ALA A 816 30.91 -26.28 2.44
CA ALA A 816 29.82 -27.05 3.04
C ALA A 816 29.13 -26.23 4.11
N GLU A 817 27.87 -25.89 3.87
CA GLU A 817 26.95 -25.35 4.87
C GLU A 817 26.07 -26.48 5.40
N TYR A 818 25.88 -26.52 6.70
CA TYR A 818 25.06 -27.54 7.36
C TYR A 818 23.91 -26.86 8.09
N PHE A 819 22.71 -27.41 7.96
CA PHE A 819 21.49 -26.77 8.40
C PHE A 819 20.73 -27.66 9.39
N ARG A 820 20.24 -27.05 10.46
CA ARG A 820 19.31 -27.69 11.40
C ARG A 820 17.89 -27.54 10.85
N ARG A 821 17.10 -28.62 10.78
CA ARG A 821 15.70 -28.53 10.34
C ARG A 821 14.79 -28.43 11.56
N ARG A 822 14.17 -27.25 11.78
CA ARG A 822 13.19 -27.08 12.87
C ARG A 822 11.83 -26.53 12.44
N ASP A 823 11.74 -25.75 11.38
CA ASP A 823 10.56 -24.89 11.15
C ASP A 823 10.45 -24.31 9.72
N GLY A 824 11.26 -24.79 8.78
CA GLY A 824 11.30 -24.23 7.42
C GLY A 824 12.15 -22.95 7.30
N ARG A 825 12.78 -22.50 8.39
CA ARG A 825 13.85 -21.47 8.36
C ARG A 825 15.21 -22.15 8.47
N VAL A 826 16.15 -21.69 7.64
CA VAL A 826 17.52 -22.22 7.55
C VAL A 826 18.40 -21.35 8.44
N TYR A 827 19.08 -21.97 9.41
CA TYR A 827 20.11 -21.31 10.22
C TYR A 827 21.48 -21.77 9.71
N PRO A 828 22.18 -20.96 8.90
CA PRO A 828 23.54 -21.30 8.49
C PRO A 828 24.50 -21.10 9.68
N ASP A 829 25.27 -22.14 10.00
CA ASP A 829 26.57 -21.99 10.67
C ASP A 829 27.63 -21.55 9.64
N GLU A 830 28.81 -21.09 10.08
CA GLU A 830 29.92 -20.74 9.17
C GLU A 830 30.29 -21.93 8.26
N PRO A 831 30.45 -21.72 6.93
CA PRO A 831 30.74 -22.81 6.00
C PRO A 831 32.11 -23.45 6.29
N VAL A 832 32.18 -24.78 6.20
CA VAL A 832 33.43 -25.56 6.32
C VAL A 832 33.88 -26.02 4.94
N ILE A 833 35.17 -25.99 4.66
CA ILE A 833 35.69 -26.46 3.37
C ILE A 833 35.83 -27.99 3.41
N VAL A 834 35.17 -28.67 2.46
CA VAL A 834 35.25 -30.13 2.31
C VAL A 834 35.84 -30.49 0.96
N SER A 835 36.75 -31.44 0.95
CA SER A 835 37.39 -31.95 -0.26
C SER A 835 36.86 -33.33 -0.68
N ASP A 836 35.96 -33.91 0.11
CA ASP A 836 35.30 -35.19 -0.15
C ASP A 836 33.78 -35.01 -0.05
N LEU A 837 33.06 -35.25 -1.14
CA LEU A 837 31.60 -35.22 -1.17
C LEU A 837 30.96 -36.52 -0.66
N ASN A 838 31.76 -37.55 -0.38
CA ASN A 838 31.28 -38.80 0.18
C ASN A 838 31.21 -38.70 1.70
N GLN A 839 30.04 -38.32 2.21
CA GLN A 839 29.83 -38.05 3.62
C GLN A 839 29.02 -39.17 4.28
N ASP A 840 29.50 -39.68 5.41
CA ASP A 840 28.77 -40.61 6.28
C ASP A 840 28.28 -39.86 7.52
N PHE A 841 26.97 -39.60 7.56
CA PHE A 841 26.34 -38.84 8.64
C PHE A 841 25.79 -39.75 9.75
N SER A 842 26.21 -41.01 9.83
CA SER A 842 25.78 -41.93 10.89
C SER A 842 26.47 -41.72 12.25
N GLY A 843 27.52 -40.88 12.30
CA GLY A 843 28.32 -40.56 13.48
C GLY A 843 28.07 -39.16 14.08
N GLU A 844 29.12 -38.56 14.64
CA GLU A 844 29.12 -37.17 15.12
C GLU A 844 29.00 -36.21 13.92
N LEU A 845 28.00 -35.34 13.93
CA LEU A 845 27.78 -34.39 12.84
C LEU A 845 28.73 -33.20 12.94
N PRO A 846 29.08 -32.55 11.81
CA PRO A 846 29.87 -31.31 11.78
C PRO A 846 29.20 -30.12 12.49
N VAL A 847 27.91 -30.22 12.81
CA VAL A 847 27.10 -29.20 13.50
C VAL A 847 26.72 -29.67 14.89
N GLU A 848 27.11 -28.88 15.88
CA GLU A 848 26.71 -29.09 17.27
C GLU A 848 25.18 -28.99 17.43
N GLY A 849 24.57 -30.02 18.02
CA GLY A 849 23.12 -30.08 18.23
C GLY A 849 22.28 -30.50 17.02
N ALA A 850 22.89 -30.82 15.87
CA ALA A 850 22.15 -31.42 14.74
C ALA A 850 21.82 -32.90 15.01
N ARG A 851 20.67 -33.36 14.51
CA ARG A 851 20.27 -34.78 14.59
C ARG A 851 20.64 -35.49 13.28
N PRO A 852 21.39 -36.62 13.31
CA PRO A 852 21.72 -37.42 12.11
C PRO A 852 20.55 -37.76 11.18
N SER A 853 19.34 -37.86 11.75
CA SER A 853 18.10 -38.19 11.05
C SER A 853 17.23 -36.98 10.66
N SER A 854 17.67 -35.75 10.94
CA SER A 854 16.90 -34.52 10.70
C SER A 854 17.80 -33.29 10.59
N PHE A 855 18.61 -33.25 9.54
CA PHE A 855 19.48 -32.12 9.19
C PHE A 855 19.62 -32.02 7.66
N GLY A 856 20.09 -30.87 7.18
CA GLY A 856 20.45 -30.65 5.78
C GLY A 856 21.92 -30.30 5.61
N ALA A 857 22.47 -30.49 4.42
CA ALA A 857 23.78 -30.01 4.03
C ALA A 857 23.72 -29.44 2.60
N ARG A 858 24.44 -28.36 2.33
CA ARG A 858 24.67 -27.79 1.00
C ARG A 858 26.16 -27.72 0.76
N PHE A 859 26.61 -28.30 -0.33
CA PHE A 859 27.98 -28.24 -0.81
C PHE A 859 28.01 -27.37 -2.06
N GLU A 860 28.83 -26.33 -2.10
CA GLU A 860 28.86 -25.34 -3.17
C GLU A 860 30.29 -24.93 -3.55
N GLY A 861 30.56 -24.73 -4.84
CA GLY A 861 31.85 -24.29 -5.34
C GLY A 861 32.06 -24.60 -6.82
N ILE A 862 33.31 -24.68 -7.25
CA ILE A 862 33.71 -24.83 -8.66
C ILE A 862 34.36 -26.19 -8.87
N LEU A 863 33.83 -26.94 -9.85
CA LEU A 863 34.43 -28.14 -10.38
C LEU A 863 35.18 -27.81 -11.67
N SER A 864 36.49 -28.08 -11.69
CA SER A 864 37.35 -27.87 -12.86
C SER A 864 37.49 -29.17 -13.65
N GLY A 865 37.32 -29.07 -14.96
CA GLY A 865 37.30 -30.22 -15.85
C GLY A 865 37.14 -29.79 -17.31
N SER A 866 37.22 -30.75 -18.22
CA SER A 866 36.93 -30.48 -19.64
C SER A 866 36.38 -31.75 -20.29
N GLY A 867 35.17 -31.65 -20.83
CA GLY A 867 34.47 -32.75 -21.51
C GLY A 867 33.19 -33.20 -20.79
N GLU A 868 32.60 -34.28 -21.30
CA GLU A 868 31.39 -34.90 -20.76
C GLU A 868 31.70 -35.89 -19.63
N TYR A 869 30.89 -35.85 -18.57
CA TYR A 869 30.98 -36.71 -17.39
C TYR A 869 29.59 -37.24 -16.99
N ASP A 870 29.44 -38.56 -16.82
CA ASP A 870 28.27 -39.14 -16.14
C ASP A 870 28.44 -38.97 -14.62
N VAL A 871 27.63 -38.14 -13.98
CA VAL A 871 27.67 -37.90 -12.54
C VAL A 871 26.59 -38.71 -11.84
N ARG A 872 26.99 -39.52 -10.86
CA ARG A 872 26.10 -40.42 -10.12
C ARG A 872 26.09 -40.09 -8.64
N ILE A 873 24.89 -39.92 -8.08
CA ILE A 873 24.66 -39.67 -6.65
C ILE A 873 23.99 -40.89 -6.02
N GLU A 874 24.55 -41.39 -4.91
CA GLU A 874 23.87 -42.30 -3.99
C GLU A 874 23.57 -41.55 -2.69
N ALA A 875 22.30 -41.43 -2.31
CA ALA A 875 21.89 -40.75 -1.10
C ALA A 875 20.88 -41.58 -0.31
N ALA A 876 21.06 -41.69 1.00
CA ALA A 876 20.05 -42.33 1.87
C ALA A 876 18.80 -41.46 2.04
N GLY A 877 18.95 -40.13 1.97
CA GLY A 877 17.90 -39.12 2.00
C GLY A 877 17.66 -38.46 0.64
N ARG A 878 17.00 -37.30 0.63
CA ARG A 878 16.79 -36.52 -0.60
C ARG A 878 18.08 -35.80 -0.96
N ALA A 879 18.54 -35.93 -2.21
CA ALA A 879 19.68 -35.16 -2.72
C ALA A 879 19.33 -34.49 -4.06
N GLU A 880 19.75 -33.24 -4.22
CA GLU A 880 19.54 -32.43 -5.43
C GLU A 880 20.88 -31.83 -5.89
N LEU A 881 21.29 -32.11 -7.12
CA LEU A 881 22.50 -31.56 -7.74
C LEU A 881 22.12 -30.48 -8.74
N PHE A 882 22.81 -29.36 -8.64
CA PHE A 882 22.74 -28.25 -9.58
C PHE A 882 24.11 -28.03 -10.21
N VAL A 883 24.14 -27.83 -11.52
CA VAL A 883 25.34 -27.51 -12.31
C VAL A 883 25.05 -26.22 -13.07
N ASN A 884 25.91 -25.20 -12.90
CA ASN A 884 25.73 -23.86 -13.47
C ASN A 884 24.33 -23.26 -13.19
N GLY A 885 23.76 -23.58 -12.03
CA GLY A 885 22.43 -23.11 -11.61
C GLY A 885 21.28 -24.04 -11.99
N GLU A 886 21.46 -24.93 -12.97
CA GLU A 886 20.41 -25.85 -13.43
C GLU A 886 20.38 -27.14 -12.60
N ARG A 887 19.18 -27.58 -12.17
CA ARG A 887 19.04 -28.85 -11.44
C ARG A 887 19.13 -30.04 -12.38
N VAL A 888 20.19 -30.84 -12.26
CA VAL A 888 20.45 -31.99 -13.13
C VAL A 888 20.07 -33.33 -12.49
N ILE A 889 20.13 -33.47 -11.16
CA ILE A 889 19.76 -34.73 -10.47
C ILE A 889 18.83 -34.43 -9.29
N ARG A 890 17.80 -35.26 -9.11
CA ARG A 890 16.96 -35.30 -7.92
C ARG A 890 16.70 -36.75 -7.48
N THR A 891 17.02 -37.06 -6.23
CA THR A 891 16.75 -38.37 -5.63
C THR A 891 15.90 -38.20 -4.37
N SER A 892 15.03 -39.17 -4.07
CA SER A 892 14.24 -39.22 -2.83
C SER A 892 14.63 -40.46 -2.01
N GLY A 893 15.95 -40.62 -1.79
CA GLY A 893 16.57 -41.86 -1.31
C GLY A 893 16.85 -42.84 -2.48
N GLY A 894 18.05 -43.40 -2.55
CA GLY A 894 18.49 -44.31 -3.60
C GLY A 894 19.66 -43.78 -4.42
N GLN A 895 19.62 -43.96 -5.74
CA GLN A 895 20.66 -43.51 -6.67
C GLN A 895 20.05 -42.76 -7.87
N GLY A 896 20.75 -41.77 -8.40
CA GLY A 896 20.44 -41.05 -9.65
C GLY A 896 21.72 -40.74 -10.41
N SER A 897 21.66 -40.68 -11.75
CA SER A 897 22.79 -40.40 -12.65
C SER A 897 22.33 -39.45 -13.75
N GLU A 898 23.20 -38.54 -14.20
CA GLU A 898 22.95 -37.67 -15.35
C GLU A 898 24.29 -37.28 -15.99
N ASP A 899 24.32 -37.12 -17.32
CA ASP A 899 25.50 -36.63 -18.05
C ASP A 899 25.59 -35.10 -17.91
N ILE A 900 26.78 -34.59 -17.58
CA ILE A 900 27.07 -33.16 -17.49
C ILE A 900 28.26 -32.80 -18.38
N GLU A 901 28.22 -31.62 -18.99
CA GLU A 901 29.34 -31.06 -19.75
C GLU A 901 30.06 -30.00 -18.90
N ILE A 902 31.39 -30.06 -18.84
CA ILE A 902 32.22 -29.07 -18.14
C ILE A 902 33.13 -28.39 -19.17
N ASP A 903 33.01 -27.07 -19.29
CA ASP A 903 33.87 -26.23 -20.14
C ASP A 903 34.83 -25.40 -19.27
N GLU A 904 36.03 -25.97 -19.02
CA GLU A 904 37.06 -25.51 -18.07
C GLU A 904 36.63 -25.55 -16.59
N HIS A 905 35.46 -24.98 -16.27
CA HIS A 905 34.88 -24.86 -14.94
C HIS A 905 33.36 -25.03 -14.97
N ALA A 906 32.78 -25.61 -13.91
CA ALA A 906 31.35 -25.63 -13.67
C ALA A 906 31.06 -25.28 -12.21
N HIS A 907 30.06 -24.43 -11.97
CA HIS A 907 29.55 -24.19 -10.63
C HIS A 907 28.71 -25.39 -10.19
N ILE A 908 29.06 -26.01 -9.06
CA ILE A 908 28.36 -27.17 -8.51
C ILE A 908 27.71 -26.79 -7.19
N ARG A 909 26.41 -27.04 -7.07
CA ARG A 909 25.68 -26.97 -5.78
C ARG A 909 24.96 -28.29 -5.53
N LEU A 910 25.29 -28.98 -4.44
CA LEU A 910 24.69 -30.24 -4.04
C LEU A 910 23.98 -30.07 -2.69
N GLU A 911 22.66 -30.23 -2.68
CA GLU A 911 21.85 -30.20 -1.46
C GLU A 911 21.48 -31.61 -1.03
N TYR A 912 21.59 -31.88 0.27
CA TYR A 912 21.25 -33.15 0.90
C TYR A 912 20.34 -32.92 2.11
N PHE A 913 19.28 -33.71 2.22
CA PHE A 913 18.32 -33.67 3.33
C PHE A 913 18.11 -35.07 3.89
N SER A 914 18.41 -35.22 5.18
CA SER A 914 18.17 -36.45 5.94
C SER A 914 16.77 -36.42 6.57
N GLU A 915 15.94 -37.43 6.29
CA GLU A 915 14.60 -37.61 6.89
C GLU A 915 14.43 -39.02 7.46
N GLY A 916 14.41 -39.16 8.79
CA GLY A 916 13.94 -40.36 9.47
C GLY A 916 14.97 -41.46 9.77
N ALA A 917 16.18 -41.41 9.19
CA ALA A 917 17.30 -42.31 9.52
C ALA A 917 18.67 -41.62 9.32
N PRO A 918 19.76 -42.05 10.01
CA PRO A 918 21.10 -41.56 9.71
C PRO A 918 21.48 -41.95 8.29
N GLY A 919 21.92 -40.97 7.49
CA GLY A 919 22.13 -41.19 6.06
C GLY A 919 23.59 -41.01 5.62
N ALA A 920 23.89 -41.48 4.41
CA ALA A 920 25.15 -41.26 3.73
C ALA A 920 24.88 -40.64 2.36
N LEU A 921 25.82 -39.82 1.91
CA LEU A 921 25.85 -39.19 0.59
C LEU A 921 27.12 -39.67 -0.11
N LYS A 922 27.01 -40.14 -1.35
CA LYS A 922 28.16 -40.47 -2.20
C LYS A 922 27.97 -39.89 -3.58
N VAL A 923 29.06 -39.40 -4.16
CA VAL A 923 29.07 -38.74 -5.46
C VAL A 923 30.24 -39.29 -6.29
N TYR A 924 29.92 -39.77 -7.48
CA TYR A 924 30.83 -40.35 -8.45
C TYR A 924 30.76 -39.59 -9.76
N TRP A 925 31.83 -39.64 -10.55
CA TRP A 925 31.81 -39.19 -11.94
C TRP A 925 32.52 -40.19 -12.86
N THR A 926 32.09 -40.24 -14.12
CA THR A 926 32.71 -41.06 -15.16
C THR A 926 32.94 -40.19 -16.40
N PRO A 927 34.19 -39.78 -16.71
CA PRO A 927 34.48 -39.07 -17.95
C PRO A 927 34.19 -39.96 -19.17
N ASP A 928 33.81 -39.38 -20.31
CA ASP A 928 33.52 -40.13 -21.54
C ASP A 928 34.69 -41.08 -21.93
N GLY A 929 34.36 -42.37 -22.13
CA GLY A 929 35.34 -43.43 -22.39
C GLY A 929 36.26 -43.80 -21.21
N GLY A 930 36.05 -43.22 -20.02
CA GLY A 930 36.80 -43.42 -18.79
C GLY A 930 36.23 -44.50 -17.85
N ALA A 931 36.78 -44.57 -16.63
CA ALA A 931 36.27 -45.44 -15.57
C ALA A 931 35.66 -44.59 -14.45
N GLU A 932 34.57 -45.07 -13.86
CA GLU A 932 33.94 -44.43 -12.70
C GLU A 932 34.96 -44.23 -11.58
N SER A 933 35.00 -43.02 -11.03
CA SER A 933 35.88 -42.66 -9.93
C SER A 933 35.20 -41.67 -9.00
N LEU A 934 35.79 -41.46 -7.83
CA LEU A 934 35.45 -40.30 -6.99
C LEU A 934 35.96 -39.04 -7.68
N ILE A 935 35.21 -37.96 -7.57
CA ILE A 935 35.67 -36.65 -8.01
C ILE A 935 36.90 -36.28 -7.16
N PRO A 936 38.07 -36.05 -7.77
CA PRO A 936 39.29 -35.81 -7.02
C PRO A 936 39.25 -34.42 -6.37
N ALA A 937 39.78 -34.32 -5.15
CA ALA A 937 39.74 -33.10 -4.34
C ALA A 937 40.34 -31.86 -5.04
N ASP A 938 41.33 -32.06 -5.91
CA ASP A 938 42.01 -30.99 -6.67
C ASP A 938 41.21 -30.54 -7.91
N ALA A 939 40.15 -31.26 -8.28
CA ALA A 939 39.18 -30.75 -9.24
C ALA A 939 38.23 -29.72 -8.60
N PHE A 940 38.14 -29.66 -7.27
CA PHE A 940 37.30 -28.69 -6.58
C PHE A 940 38.07 -27.45 -6.14
N SER A 941 37.44 -26.30 -6.30
CA SER A 941 37.83 -25.05 -5.66
C SER A 941 36.61 -24.35 -5.09
N THR A 942 36.80 -23.61 -4.00
CA THR A 942 35.70 -22.97 -3.29
C THR A 942 35.00 -21.89 -4.11
N HIS A 943 35.73 -21.21 -5.00
CA HIS A 943 35.23 -20.17 -5.91
C HIS A 943 36.28 -19.84 -6.99
N LEU A 944 35.89 -19.08 -8.02
CA LEU A 944 36.84 -18.45 -8.95
C LEU A 944 37.38 -17.14 -8.39
N PRO A 945 38.66 -16.79 -8.62
CA PRO A 945 39.22 -15.53 -8.15
C PRO A 945 38.48 -14.34 -8.78
N LEU A 946 38.32 -13.27 -8.02
CA LEU A 946 37.75 -12.03 -8.54
C LEU A 946 38.64 -11.43 -9.63
N THR A 947 38.00 -10.98 -10.70
CA THR A 947 38.64 -10.16 -11.72
C THR A 947 38.99 -8.76 -11.14
N PRO A 948 39.94 -8.02 -11.76
CA PRO A 948 40.23 -6.66 -11.34
C PRO A 948 39.01 -5.72 -11.33
N GLN A 949 38.06 -5.93 -12.24
CA GLN A 949 36.82 -5.16 -12.30
C GLN A 949 35.90 -5.52 -11.13
N GLU A 950 35.71 -6.81 -10.84
CA GLU A 950 34.90 -7.25 -9.69
C GLU A 950 35.50 -6.78 -8.35
N LEU A 951 36.83 -6.70 -8.23
CA LEU A 951 37.48 -6.11 -7.05
C LEU A 951 37.20 -4.60 -6.91
N GLU A 952 37.24 -3.85 -8.01
CA GLU A 952 36.87 -2.43 -8.01
C GLU A 952 35.40 -2.24 -7.60
N GLU A 953 34.53 -3.11 -8.09
CA GLU A 953 33.11 -3.12 -7.75
C GLU A 953 32.89 -3.44 -6.25
N LEU A 954 33.57 -4.45 -5.71
CA LEU A 954 33.52 -4.73 -4.26
C LEU A 954 34.03 -3.54 -3.42
N GLU A 955 35.09 -2.87 -3.88
CA GLU A 955 35.60 -1.67 -3.22
C GLU A 955 34.54 -0.56 -3.18
N LYS A 956 33.87 -0.26 -4.31
CA LYS A 956 32.78 0.75 -4.36
C LYS A 956 31.62 0.44 -3.40
N ARG A 957 31.29 -0.83 -3.18
CA ARG A 957 30.21 -1.28 -2.28
C ARG A 957 30.62 -1.34 -0.82
N THR A 958 31.90 -1.19 -0.50
CA THR A 958 32.38 -1.23 0.88
C THR A 958 32.24 0.16 1.51
N ILE A 959 31.49 0.29 2.61
CA ILE A 959 31.13 1.59 3.19
C ILE A 959 32.32 2.39 3.74
N THR A 960 33.45 1.74 3.99
CA THR A 960 34.71 2.38 4.42
C THR A 960 35.59 2.81 3.25
N SER A 961 35.20 2.47 2.02
CA SER A 961 35.85 2.95 0.82
C SER A 961 35.58 4.45 0.64
N LEU A 962 36.38 5.10 -0.22
CA LEU A 962 36.24 6.52 -0.58
C LEU A 962 36.42 7.52 0.60
N GLY A 963 36.96 7.09 1.74
CA GLY A 963 37.24 7.94 2.89
C GLY A 963 36.00 8.30 3.73
N THR A 964 34.93 7.52 3.60
CA THR A 964 33.70 7.64 4.39
C THR A 964 33.56 6.50 5.40
N ASP A 965 32.51 6.54 6.22
CA ASP A 965 32.08 5.40 7.03
C ASP A 965 30.55 5.39 7.13
N ALA A 966 29.99 4.37 7.77
CA ALA A 966 28.55 4.18 7.93
C ALA A 966 27.79 5.41 8.46
N ARG A 967 28.43 6.29 9.25
CA ARG A 967 27.80 7.51 9.82
C ARG A 967 27.58 8.62 8.80
N SER A 968 28.17 8.50 7.61
CA SER A 968 27.89 9.37 6.46
C SER A 968 26.58 9.02 5.76
N PHE A 969 26.03 7.82 6.03
CA PHE A 969 24.86 7.25 5.37
C PHE A 969 23.68 7.03 6.32
N GLY A 970 23.92 7.04 7.63
CA GLY A 970 22.89 6.96 8.65
C GLY A 970 23.31 7.55 9.99
N ASP A 971 22.35 7.71 10.89
CA ASP A 971 22.60 8.24 12.22
C ASP A 971 23.53 7.33 13.04
N PRO A 972 24.49 7.89 13.81
CA PRO A 972 25.37 7.12 14.68
C PRO A 972 24.61 6.48 15.86
N ILE A 973 24.79 5.18 16.04
CA ILE A 973 24.08 4.37 17.05
C ILE A 973 25.03 3.84 18.12
N VAL A 974 24.56 3.82 19.36
CA VAL A 974 25.22 3.13 20.49
C VAL A 974 24.20 2.29 21.23
N ILE A 975 24.57 1.05 21.54
CA ILE A 975 23.78 0.12 22.34
C ILE A 975 24.50 -0.11 23.67
N GLU A 976 23.78 0.04 24.79
CA GLU A 976 24.30 -0.21 26.12
C GLU A 976 23.46 -1.28 26.83
N VAL A 977 24.12 -2.28 27.39
CA VAL A 977 23.48 -3.35 28.15
C VAL A 977 23.77 -3.15 29.63
N TYR A 978 22.73 -3.08 30.44
CA TYR A 978 22.80 -2.98 31.90
C TYR A 978 22.25 -4.25 32.54
N GLY A 979 22.92 -4.73 33.59
CA GLY A 979 22.37 -5.76 34.45
C GLY A 979 21.11 -5.28 35.16
N ALA A 980 20.27 -6.22 35.61
CA ALA A 980 19.13 -5.92 36.48
C ALA A 980 19.52 -5.14 37.76
N ASP A 981 20.78 -5.21 38.18
CA ASP A 981 21.36 -4.44 39.30
C ASP A 981 21.77 -3.00 38.93
N GLY A 982 21.56 -2.59 37.68
CA GLY A 982 21.87 -1.27 37.13
C GLY A 982 23.32 -1.06 36.69
N ARG A 983 24.17 -2.10 36.69
CA ARG A 983 25.58 -1.98 36.25
C ARG A 983 25.70 -2.18 34.75
N LEU A 984 26.48 -1.32 34.09
CA LEU A 984 26.81 -1.48 32.66
C LEU A 984 27.60 -2.79 32.46
N LYS A 985 27.06 -3.71 31.65
CA LYS A 985 27.66 -4.98 31.23
C LYS A 985 28.49 -4.79 29.95
N GLN A 986 27.91 -4.17 28.92
CA GLN A 986 28.53 -4.05 27.59
C GLN A 986 28.09 -2.77 26.87
N THR A 987 28.93 -2.26 25.98
CA THR A 987 28.63 -1.19 25.02
C THR A 987 28.99 -1.68 23.62
N ILE A 988 28.09 -1.48 22.66
CA ILE A 988 28.28 -1.82 21.25
C ILE A 988 28.11 -0.54 20.42
N ASP A 989 29.16 -0.13 19.73
CA ASP A 989 29.23 1.08 18.90
C ASP A 989 29.89 0.82 17.52
N THR A 990 30.08 -0.44 17.17
CA THR A 990 30.59 -0.90 15.87
C THR A 990 29.77 -2.08 15.35
N PHE A 991 29.79 -2.31 14.04
CA PHE A 991 29.39 -3.60 13.47
C PHE A 991 30.41 -4.65 13.95
N GLU A 992 29.99 -5.68 14.68
CA GLU A 992 30.93 -6.70 15.20
C GLU A 992 31.23 -7.79 14.15
N ARG A 993 30.52 -7.76 13.02
CA ARG A 993 30.64 -8.70 11.91
C ARG A 993 30.51 -7.98 10.57
N ASP A 994 31.08 -8.57 9.53
CA ASP A 994 30.84 -8.14 8.16
C ASP A 994 29.35 -8.32 7.86
N THR A 995 28.70 -7.22 7.50
CA THR A 995 27.25 -7.14 7.33
C THR A 995 26.97 -6.61 5.94
N ILE A 996 26.10 -7.28 5.17
CA ILE A 996 25.69 -6.81 3.85
C ILE A 996 24.21 -6.45 3.91
N PHE A 997 23.87 -5.26 3.42
CA PHE A 997 22.49 -4.79 3.32
C PHE A 997 22.34 -3.92 2.08
N GLU A 998 21.33 -4.20 1.25
CA GLU A 998 21.02 -3.44 0.01
C GLU A 998 22.24 -3.28 -0.90
N ASN A 999 22.95 -4.39 -1.08
CA ASN A 999 24.16 -4.52 -1.88
C ASN A 999 25.37 -3.69 -1.37
N ILE A 1000 25.33 -3.25 -0.11
CA ILE A 1000 26.43 -2.52 0.55
C ILE A 1000 27.07 -3.38 1.65
N LEU A 1001 28.39 -3.45 1.66
CA LEU A 1001 29.19 -4.11 2.69
C LEU A 1001 29.57 -3.13 3.80
N TYR A 1002 29.23 -3.50 5.03
CA TYR A 1002 29.60 -2.86 6.29
C TYR A 1002 30.61 -3.75 7.02
N PRO A 1003 31.92 -3.45 6.93
CA PRO A 1003 32.93 -4.32 7.53
C PRO A 1003 32.88 -4.36 9.06
N ALA A 1004 33.27 -5.48 9.64
CA ALA A 1004 33.47 -5.64 11.07
C ALA A 1004 34.46 -4.59 11.60
N GLY A 1005 34.13 -3.98 12.74
CA GLY A 1005 34.86 -2.89 13.35
C GLY A 1005 34.53 -1.50 12.78
N SER A 1006 33.70 -1.39 11.75
CA SER A 1006 33.20 -0.08 11.28
C SER A 1006 32.22 0.52 12.30
N PRO A 1007 32.13 1.86 12.44
CA PRO A 1007 31.19 2.50 13.35
C PRO A 1007 29.74 2.07 13.10
N LEU A 1008 28.98 1.80 14.16
CA LEU A 1008 27.58 1.42 14.04
C LEU A 1008 26.72 2.63 13.67
N ALA A 1009 25.87 2.47 12.66
CA ALA A 1009 24.91 3.47 12.23
C ALA A 1009 23.58 2.84 11.84
N ALA A 1010 22.54 3.67 11.76
CA ALA A 1010 21.23 3.26 11.26
C ALA A 1010 21.31 2.81 9.80
N LEU A 1011 20.69 1.68 9.48
CA LEU A 1011 20.63 1.14 8.11
C LEU A 1011 19.42 1.64 7.30
N ARG A 1012 18.40 2.18 7.96
CA ARG A 1012 17.23 2.83 7.36
C ARG A 1012 16.75 3.95 8.27
N ASP A 1013 15.97 4.86 7.71
CA ASP A 1013 15.23 5.87 8.45
C ASP A 1013 13.91 5.29 8.99
N GLY A 1014 13.30 6.02 9.92
CA GLY A 1014 11.98 5.68 10.45
C GLY A 1014 11.67 6.45 11.74
N TYR A 1015 10.39 6.47 12.11
CA TYR A 1015 9.88 7.29 13.21
C TYR A 1015 10.14 6.69 14.60
N GLY A 1016 10.39 5.37 14.68
CA GLY A 1016 10.64 4.66 15.94
C GLY A 1016 9.56 4.89 16.99
N MET A 1017 8.29 4.98 16.57
CA MET A 1017 7.15 5.18 17.46
C MET A 1017 6.76 3.88 18.16
N LYS A 1018 6.20 3.99 19.37
CA LYS A 1018 5.55 2.88 20.05
C LYS A 1018 4.06 2.90 19.71
N ARG A 1019 3.53 1.75 19.29
CA ARG A 1019 2.08 1.60 19.04
C ARG A 1019 1.30 1.76 20.34
N GLN A 1020 -0.01 1.99 20.23
CA GLN A 1020 -0.92 2.14 21.38
C GLN A 1020 -0.60 3.29 22.36
N THR A 1021 0.28 4.21 21.99
CA THR A 1021 0.57 5.45 22.76
C THR A 1021 -0.19 6.67 22.21
N PRO A 1022 -0.31 7.77 22.99
CA PRO A 1022 -0.99 8.99 22.53
C PRO A 1022 -0.30 9.63 21.33
N ASP A 1023 1.04 9.58 21.26
CA ASP A 1023 1.82 10.11 20.15
C ASP A 1023 1.55 9.35 18.85
N PHE A 1024 1.42 8.03 18.90
CA PHE A 1024 1.05 7.22 17.74
C PHE A 1024 -0.33 7.61 17.21
N ARG A 1025 -1.31 7.81 18.09
CA ARG A 1025 -2.67 8.27 17.70
C ARG A 1025 -2.66 9.68 17.11
N ARG A 1026 -1.86 10.59 17.66
CA ARG A 1026 -1.67 11.96 17.13
C ARG A 1026 -1.03 11.91 15.74
N PHE A 1027 -0.01 11.08 15.54
CA PHE A 1027 0.62 10.86 14.23
C PHE A 1027 -0.38 10.32 13.20
N LEU A 1028 -1.12 9.26 13.56
CA LEU A 1028 -2.16 8.69 12.71
C LEU A 1028 -3.19 9.77 12.32
N GLY A 1029 -3.72 10.52 13.29
CA GLY A 1029 -4.67 11.61 13.03
C GLY A 1029 -4.14 12.67 12.06
N LEU A 1030 -2.88 13.09 12.22
CA LEU A 1030 -2.21 14.01 11.29
C LEU A 1030 -2.11 13.41 9.89
N ALA A 1031 -1.68 12.16 9.77
CA ALA A 1031 -1.43 11.49 8.51
C ALA A 1031 -2.66 11.47 7.59
N GLN A 1032 -3.87 11.24 8.14
CA GLN A 1032 -5.11 11.31 7.34
C GLN A 1032 -5.33 12.69 6.72
N HIS A 1033 -4.94 13.79 7.39
CA HIS A 1033 -5.05 15.12 6.81
C HIS A 1033 -4.08 15.35 5.65
N LEU A 1034 -2.93 14.66 5.65
CA LEU A 1034 -1.90 14.82 4.63
C LEU A 1034 -2.26 14.05 3.34
N VAL A 1035 -2.82 12.84 3.45
CA VAL A 1035 -3.22 12.00 2.30
C VAL A 1035 -4.53 12.40 1.64
N ASP A 1036 -5.30 13.32 2.23
CA ASP A 1036 -6.69 13.63 1.87
C ASP A 1036 -6.94 13.87 0.38
N ALA A 1037 -6.01 14.53 -0.34
CA ALA A 1037 -6.12 14.77 -1.79
C ALA A 1037 -6.17 13.49 -2.64
N ALA A 1038 -5.65 12.38 -2.11
CA ALA A 1038 -5.67 11.06 -2.74
C ALA A 1038 -6.70 10.10 -2.10
N ASP A 1039 -7.53 10.56 -1.16
CA ASP A 1039 -8.49 9.68 -0.49
C ASP A 1039 -9.73 9.41 -1.36
N PRO A 1040 -10.05 8.14 -1.69
CA PRO A 1040 -11.20 7.81 -2.53
C PRO A 1040 -12.54 8.33 -2.03
N ALA A 1041 -12.72 8.52 -0.71
CA ALA A 1041 -13.96 9.06 -0.17
C ALA A 1041 -14.21 10.50 -0.65
N VAL A 1042 -13.14 11.30 -0.77
CA VAL A 1042 -13.21 12.70 -1.26
C VAL A 1042 -13.75 12.75 -2.67
N TRP A 1043 -13.27 11.83 -3.52
CA TRP A 1043 -13.66 11.76 -4.93
C TRP A 1043 -15.02 11.10 -5.13
N ALA A 1044 -15.40 10.10 -4.34
CA ALA A 1044 -16.73 9.49 -4.38
C ALA A 1044 -17.85 10.51 -4.16
N ARG A 1045 -17.65 11.53 -3.30
CA ARG A 1045 -18.61 12.63 -3.11
C ARG A 1045 -18.86 13.43 -4.41
N THR A 1046 -17.88 13.48 -5.31
CA THR A 1046 -17.98 14.19 -6.59
C THR A 1046 -18.75 13.43 -7.66
N PHE A 1047 -19.22 12.20 -7.43
CA PHE A 1047 -19.89 11.44 -8.48
C PHE A 1047 -21.24 12.01 -8.89
N HIS A 1048 -22.24 11.96 -8.02
CA HIS A 1048 -23.57 12.48 -8.34
C HIS A 1048 -24.14 13.42 -7.26
N ARG A 1049 -23.44 13.58 -6.14
CA ARG A 1049 -23.85 14.51 -5.06
C ARG A 1049 -23.35 15.92 -5.33
N THR A 1050 -22.06 16.07 -5.59
CA THR A 1050 -21.43 17.37 -5.93
C THR A 1050 -20.50 17.24 -7.14
N PRO A 1051 -21.04 16.95 -8.33
CA PRO A 1051 -20.22 16.77 -9.53
C PRO A 1051 -19.37 18.00 -9.87
N LEU A 1052 -18.12 17.73 -10.25
CA LEU A 1052 -17.21 18.75 -10.75
C LEU A 1052 -17.68 19.28 -12.12
N SER A 1053 -17.28 20.50 -12.45
CA SER A 1053 -17.69 21.15 -13.70
C SER A 1053 -16.49 21.32 -14.63
N PHE A 1054 -16.68 20.96 -15.90
CA PHE A 1054 -15.67 20.99 -16.95
C PHE A 1054 -16.15 21.89 -18.11
N PRO A 1055 -16.28 23.21 -17.88
CA PRO A 1055 -16.94 24.12 -18.82
C PRO A 1055 -16.21 24.29 -20.16
N TYR A 1056 -14.98 23.78 -20.25
CA TYR A 1056 -14.17 23.79 -21.46
C TYR A 1056 -14.41 22.59 -22.39
N GLU A 1057 -15.12 21.55 -21.93
CA GLU A 1057 -15.50 20.41 -22.78
C GLU A 1057 -16.51 20.84 -23.85
N THR A 1058 -16.26 20.43 -25.10
CA THR A 1058 -17.08 20.79 -26.26
C THR A 1058 -18.36 19.96 -26.36
N ASN A 1059 -18.30 18.69 -25.93
CA ASN A 1059 -19.47 17.83 -25.80
C ASN A 1059 -20.19 18.15 -24.47
N PRO A 1060 -21.46 18.59 -24.51
CA PRO A 1060 -22.24 18.89 -23.30
C PRO A 1060 -22.31 17.73 -22.30
N GLU A 1061 -22.20 16.48 -22.76
CA GLU A 1061 -22.24 15.29 -21.89
C GLU A 1061 -21.02 15.19 -20.95
N TYR A 1062 -19.90 15.84 -21.29
CA TYR A 1062 -18.67 15.86 -20.49
C TYR A 1062 -18.48 17.18 -19.72
N GLN A 1063 -19.39 18.15 -19.85
CA GLN A 1063 -19.30 19.42 -19.10
C GLN A 1063 -19.63 19.25 -17.61
N THR A 1064 -20.28 18.14 -17.25
CA THR A 1064 -20.51 17.69 -15.88
C THR A 1064 -19.69 16.43 -15.63
N GLY A 1065 -19.00 16.38 -14.49
CA GLY A 1065 -18.29 15.20 -13.99
C GLY A 1065 -19.21 14.12 -13.43
N GLU A 1066 -20.51 14.17 -13.71
CA GLU A 1066 -21.45 13.21 -13.14
C GLU A 1066 -21.21 11.79 -13.68
N THR A 1067 -20.77 10.92 -12.77
CA THR A 1067 -20.47 9.51 -13.00
C THR A 1067 -21.27 8.62 -12.04
N ASN A 1068 -21.55 7.39 -12.45
CA ASN A 1068 -22.25 6.41 -11.62
C ASN A 1068 -21.31 5.31 -11.15
N ALA A 1069 -21.46 4.86 -9.91
CA ALA A 1069 -20.57 3.86 -9.32
C ALA A 1069 -21.30 2.59 -8.86
N LEU A 1070 -20.70 1.45 -9.16
CA LEU A 1070 -21.00 0.16 -8.54
C LEU A 1070 -19.90 -0.13 -7.51
N TYR A 1071 -20.17 0.16 -6.24
CA TYR A 1071 -19.26 -0.11 -5.14
C TYR A 1071 -19.28 -1.61 -4.80
N VAL A 1072 -18.11 -2.26 -4.81
CA VAL A 1072 -17.97 -3.69 -4.56
C VAL A 1072 -16.89 -3.97 -3.50
N PRO A 1073 -17.08 -3.57 -2.24
CA PRO A 1073 -16.26 -4.15 -1.17
C PRO A 1073 -16.57 -5.64 -1.04
N THR A 1074 -15.64 -6.45 -0.55
CA THR A 1074 -15.84 -7.89 -0.35
C THR A 1074 -16.02 -8.21 1.14
N ALA A 1075 -16.92 -9.14 1.47
CA ALA A 1075 -17.26 -9.43 2.86
C ALA A 1075 -16.02 -9.86 3.66
N GLY A 1076 -15.78 -9.22 4.82
CA GLY A 1076 -14.65 -9.56 5.71
C GLY A 1076 -13.26 -9.33 5.14
N ASP A 1077 -13.14 -8.53 4.08
CA ASP A 1077 -11.85 -8.09 3.56
C ASP A 1077 -11.06 -7.37 4.65
N SER A 1078 -9.81 -7.80 4.84
CA SER A 1078 -8.86 -7.18 5.73
C SER A 1078 -7.63 -6.63 5.01
N SER A 1079 -7.43 -6.91 3.72
CA SER A 1079 -6.34 -6.30 2.92
C SER A 1079 -6.69 -4.86 2.58
N VAL A 1080 -7.92 -4.62 2.14
CA VAL A 1080 -8.54 -3.29 2.16
C VAL A 1080 -9.75 -3.39 3.09
N PRO A 1081 -9.63 -2.98 4.37
CA PRO A 1081 -10.62 -3.29 5.39
C PRO A 1081 -12.04 -2.93 4.95
N VAL A 1082 -12.98 -3.88 5.01
CA VAL A 1082 -14.33 -3.73 4.43
C VAL A 1082 -15.08 -2.46 4.88
N SER A 1083 -14.83 -1.99 6.11
CA SER A 1083 -15.36 -0.71 6.64
C SER A 1083 -15.01 0.52 5.78
N THR A 1084 -13.86 0.51 5.12
CA THR A 1084 -13.38 1.60 4.25
C THR A 1084 -14.14 1.64 2.93
N GLY A 1085 -14.55 0.48 2.40
CA GLY A 1085 -15.44 0.39 1.25
C GLY A 1085 -16.84 0.92 1.56
N TYR A 1086 -17.37 0.64 2.75
CA TYR A 1086 -18.63 1.25 3.20
C TYR A 1086 -18.51 2.76 3.45
N ALA A 1087 -17.37 3.23 3.98
CA ALA A 1087 -17.10 4.66 4.12
C ALA A 1087 -17.13 5.38 2.76
N MET A 1088 -16.51 4.78 1.73
CA MET A 1088 -16.57 5.26 0.36
C MET A 1088 -18.00 5.25 -0.21
N ALA A 1089 -18.78 4.17 -0.01
CA ALA A 1089 -20.17 4.08 -0.44
C ALA A 1089 -21.10 5.09 0.28
N ARG A 1090 -20.82 5.41 1.55
CA ARG A 1090 -21.49 6.51 2.28
C ARG A 1090 -21.16 7.86 1.66
N ALA A 1091 -19.89 8.15 1.44
CA ALA A 1091 -19.43 9.41 0.83
C ALA A 1091 -20.05 9.61 -0.57
N GLY A 1092 -20.13 8.52 -1.34
CA GLY A 1092 -20.83 8.45 -2.63
C GLY A 1092 -22.35 8.59 -2.55
N GLY A 1093 -22.97 8.51 -1.36
CA GLY A 1093 -24.41 8.69 -1.16
C GLY A 1093 -25.28 7.45 -1.38
N VAL A 1094 -24.66 6.28 -1.59
CA VAL A 1094 -25.39 5.02 -1.83
C VAL A 1094 -25.77 4.34 -0.53
N LEU A 1095 -24.87 4.32 0.47
CA LEU A 1095 -25.15 3.77 1.79
C LEU A 1095 -25.78 4.85 2.70
N ASN A 1096 -27.10 4.75 2.91
CA ASN A 1096 -27.83 5.73 3.71
C ASN A 1096 -27.54 5.59 5.21
N TYR A 1097 -27.14 6.70 5.83
CA TYR A 1097 -26.86 6.82 7.27
C TYR A 1097 -27.75 7.85 7.99
N GLN A 1098 -28.68 8.49 7.27
CA GLN A 1098 -29.52 9.58 7.81
C GLN A 1098 -30.98 9.18 7.97
N GLN A 1099 -31.51 8.33 7.10
CA GLN A 1099 -32.93 7.98 7.06
C GLN A 1099 -33.15 6.53 7.46
N THR A 1100 -34.14 6.33 8.32
CA THR A 1100 -34.60 5.02 8.73
C THR A 1100 -35.18 4.24 7.54
N ASP A 1101 -34.68 3.03 7.32
CA ASP A 1101 -35.27 2.07 6.41
C ASP A 1101 -36.35 1.25 7.15
N ALA A 1102 -37.55 1.18 6.56
CA ALA A 1102 -38.69 0.48 7.15
C ALA A 1102 -38.45 -1.04 7.31
N ARG A 1103 -37.54 -1.64 6.54
CA ARG A 1103 -37.17 -3.06 6.64
C ARG A 1103 -36.56 -3.40 8.00
N TYR A 1104 -35.75 -2.49 8.54
CA TYR A 1104 -34.88 -2.68 9.71
C TYR A 1104 -35.26 -1.81 10.92
N GLY A 1105 -36.05 -0.75 10.72
CA GLY A 1105 -36.40 0.21 11.77
C GLY A 1105 -35.22 1.10 12.21
N LYS A 1106 -34.15 1.14 11.42
CA LYS A 1106 -32.92 1.92 11.60
C LYS A 1106 -32.34 2.30 10.24
N THR A 1107 -31.28 3.09 10.19
CA THR A 1107 -30.60 3.37 8.92
C THR A 1107 -29.94 2.10 8.37
N PRO A 1108 -29.81 1.94 7.04
CA PRO A 1108 -29.02 0.86 6.45
C PRO A 1108 -27.61 0.75 7.01
N ASN A 1109 -26.94 1.88 7.24
CA ASN A 1109 -25.62 1.92 7.86
C ASN A 1109 -25.63 1.31 9.28
N GLN A 1110 -26.59 1.69 10.13
CA GLN A 1110 -26.68 1.13 11.48
C GLN A 1110 -27.05 -0.36 11.47
N TYR A 1111 -27.85 -0.80 10.50
CA TYR A 1111 -28.15 -2.23 10.31
C TYR A 1111 -26.88 -3.06 10.03
N LEU A 1112 -25.95 -2.56 9.21
CA LEU A 1112 -24.68 -3.23 8.95
C LEU A 1112 -23.80 -3.31 10.20
N ILE A 1113 -23.74 -2.23 10.99
CA ILE A 1113 -22.96 -2.21 12.23
C ILE A 1113 -23.51 -3.20 13.26
N ASP A 1114 -24.83 -3.21 13.45
CA ASP A 1114 -25.49 -4.09 14.43
C ASP A 1114 -25.33 -5.58 14.10
N ASN A 1115 -24.96 -5.90 12.85
CA ASN A 1115 -24.64 -7.25 12.38
C ASN A 1115 -23.13 -7.46 12.15
N PHE A 1116 -22.27 -6.62 12.75
CA PHE A 1116 -20.80 -6.76 12.74
C PHE A 1116 -20.16 -6.75 11.34
N VAL A 1117 -20.86 -6.21 10.33
CA VAL A 1117 -20.39 -6.19 8.94
C VAL A 1117 -19.21 -5.23 8.76
N PHE A 1118 -19.19 -4.11 9.48
CA PHE A 1118 -18.05 -3.18 9.49
C PHE A 1118 -16.82 -3.76 10.18
N GLU A 1119 -17.02 -4.52 11.27
CA GLU A 1119 -15.95 -5.20 12.00
C GLU A 1119 -15.27 -6.22 11.09
N GLY A 1120 -16.06 -7.10 10.46
CA GLY A 1120 -15.57 -8.02 9.44
C GLY A 1120 -14.60 -9.08 9.97
N VAL A 1121 -14.66 -9.42 11.26
CA VAL A 1121 -13.75 -10.36 11.92
C VAL A 1121 -14.50 -11.63 12.33
N HIS A 1122 -14.26 -12.73 11.62
CA HIS A 1122 -14.98 -14.00 11.80
C HIS A 1122 -14.65 -14.74 13.10
N TRP A 1123 -13.41 -14.62 13.60
CA TRP A 1123 -12.94 -15.39 14.76
C TRP A 1123 -13.49 -14.90 16.10
N LEU A 1124 -14.22 -13.78 16.11
CA LEU A 1124 -14.94 -13.27 17.27
C LEU A 1124 -16.26 -14.01 17.54
N ASP A 1125 -16.65 -14.95 16.66
CA ASP A 1125 -17.83 -15.81 16.81
C ASP A 1125 -19.11 -15.04 17.18
N ARG A 1126 -19.30 -13.88 16.53
CA ARG A 1126 -20.45 -12.97 16.76
C ARG A 1126 -21.80 -13.68 16.56
N PHE A 1127 -21.82 -14.73 15.75
CA PHE A 1127 -22.99 -15.57 15.49
C PHE A 1127 -22.79 -16.96 16.09
N ALA A 1128 -23.16 -17.15 17.36
CA ALA A 1128 -22.89 -18.39 18.10
C ALA A 1128 -23.42 -19.70 17.46
N THR A 1129 -24.46 -19.63 16.63
CA THR A 1129 -24.99 -20.79 15.89
C THR A 1129 -24.25 -21.09 14.59
N HIS A 1130 -23.45 -20.14 14.09
CA HIS A 1130 -22.63 -20.21 12.88
C HIS A 1130 -21.22 -19.71 13.21
N PRO A 1131 -20.47 -20.44 14.05
CA PRO A 1131 -19.14 -20.02 14.48
C PRO A 1131 -18.21 -19.87 13.28
N ARG A 1132 -17.23 -18.96 13.38
CA ARG A 1132 -16.23 -18.67 12.35
C ARG A 1132 -16.81 -18.16 11.03
N THR A 1133 -18.02 -17.58 11.05
CA THR A 1133 -18.67 -17.03 9.86
C THR A 1133 -18.96 -15.53 9.98
N LEU A 1134 -19.11 -14.89 8.84
CA LEU A 1134 -19.55 -13.51 8.68
C LEU A 1134 -21.04 -13.44 8.29
N PHE A 1135 -21.63 -12.25 8.41
CA PHE A 1135 -23.02 -11.98 7.99
C PHE A 1135 -23.10 -11.60 6.51
N ASP A 1136 -23.84 -12.38 5.73
CA ASP A 1136 -24.17 -12.05 4.35
C ASP A 1136 -25.41 -11.14 4.29
N HIS A 1137 -25.16 -9.84 4.23
CA HIS A 1137 -26.22 -8.83 4.26
C HIS A 1137 -26.85 -8.55 2.89
N ASP A 1138 -26.22 -8.96 1.80
CA ASP A 1138 -26.68 -8.74 0.43
C ASP A 1138 -27.27 -10.02 -0.20
N ASP A 1139 -26.90 -11.19 0.32
CA ASP A 1139 -27.43 -12.51 -0.03
C ASP A 1139 -27.54 -12.64 -1.56
N LEU A 1140 -26.45 -12.34 -2.27
CA LEU A 1140 -26.46 -12.25 -3.74
C LEU A 1140 -26.72 -13.62 -4.38
N ASP A 1141 -26.33 -14.69 -3.71
CA ASP A 1141 -26.52 -16.07 -4.15
C ASP A 1141 -27.90 -16.66 -3.78
N ASN A 1142 -28.68 -15.97 -2.94
CA ASN A 1142 -29.98 -16.39 -2.44
C ASN A 1142 -29.91 -17.70 -1.62
N GLY A 1143 -28.95 -17.76 -0.69
CA GLY A 1143 -28.70 -18.87 0.22
C GLY A 1143 -28.08 -20.09 -0.44
N LEU A 1144 -27.38 -19.90 -1.57
CA LEU A 1144 -26.73 -20.97 -2.35
C LEU A 1144 -25.22 -21.09 -2.07
N PHE A 1145 -24.68 -20.29 -1.14
CA PHE A 1145 -23.29 -20.32 -0.74
C PHE A 1145 -22.83 -21.75 -0.38
N VAL A 1146 -21.65 -22.11 -0.88
CA VAL A 1146 -20.94 -23.33 -0.50
C VAL A 1146 -19.54 -22.96 -0.06
N SER A 1147 -19.19 -23.34 1.17
CA SER A 1147 -17.86 -23.08 1.69
C SER A 1147 -16.82 -23.96 0.99
N ASN A 1148 -15.72 -23.35 0.56
CA ASN A 1148 -14.58 -24.05 -0.06
C ASN A 1148 -13.72 -24.84 0.94
N ARG A 1149 -13.96 -24.72 2.25
CA ARG A 1149 -13.08 -25.24 3.31
C ARG A 1149 -13.45 -26.62 3.85
N TRP A 1150 -14.72 -27.00 3.81
CA TRP A 1150 -15.24 -28.19 4.49
C TRP A 1150 -15.74 -29.22 3.47
N GLU A 1151 -14.89 -30.19 3.10
CA GLU A 1151 -15.18 -31.25 2.11
C GLU A 1151 -16.45 -32.09 2.42
N GLU A 1152 -16.94 -32.11 3.66
CA GLU A 1152 -18.00 -33.02 4.13
C GLU A 1152 -19.31 -32.34 4.62
N ARG A 1153 -19.63 -31.06 4.33
CA ARG A 1153 -20.88 -30.44 4.86
C ARG A 1153 -21.76 -29.64 3.89
N GLU A 1154 -23.02 -29.56 4.35
CA GLU A 1154 -24.27 -29.07 3.79
C GLU A 1154 -24.23 -27.65 3.18
N PHE A 1155 -25.17 -27.36 2.27
CA PHE A 1155 -25.38 -26.02 1.69
C PHE A 1155 -25.60 -24.96 2.79
N ASN A 1156 -25.02 -23.77 2.62
CA ASN A 1156 -25.25 -22.55 3.41
C ASN A 1156 -24.83 -22.64 4.90
N VAL A 1157 -23.58 -22.27 5.18
CA VAL A 1157 -22.99 -22.25 6.54
C VAL A 1157 -22.96 -20.85 7.16
N ASN A 1158 -23.14 -19.81 6.34
CA ASN A 1158 -23.10 -18.41 6.70
C ASN A 1158 -24.46 -17.94 7.24
N VAL A 1159 -24.50 -16.71 7.76
CA VAL A 1159 -25.73 -16.10 8.24
C VAL A 1159 -26.26 -15.14 7.19
N ASP A 1160 -27.33 -15.53 6.49
CA ASP A 1160 -27.96 -14.68 5.48
C ASP A 1160 -28.94 -13.68 6.07
N ALA A 1161 -29.02 -12.50 5.45
CA ALA A 1161 -30.05 -11.53 5.73
C ALA A 1161 -31.42 -11.97 5.19
N GLU A 1162 -32.42 -12.09 6.08
CA GLU A 1162 -33.82 -12.32 5.68
C GLU A 1162 -34.35 -11.22 4.72
N LYS A 1163 -33.82 -10.00 4.87
CA LYS A 1163 -34.12 -8.86 4.00
C LYS A 1163 -32.81 -8.28 3.48
N PRO A 1164 -32.35 -8.71 2.30
CA PRO A 1164 -31.09 -8.26 1.74
C PRO A 1164 -31.02 -6.74 1.60
N LEU A 1165 -29.85 -6.14 1.82
CA LEU A 1165 -29.64 -4.69 1.74
C LEU A 1165 -29.75 -4.21 0.30
N ARG A 1166 -28.87 -4.71 -0.58
CA ARG A 1166 -28.73 -4.43 -2.03
C ARG A 1166 -28.95 -2.95 -2.33
N ALA A 1167 -28.16 -2.08 -1.69
CA ALA A 1167 -28.39 -0.64 -1.71
C ALA A 1167 -28.23 -0.06 -3.13
N THR A 1168 -29.20 0.74 -3.56
CA THR A 1168 -29.28 1.31 -4.90
C THR A 1168 -29.93 2.69 -4.85
N VAL A 1169 -29.35 3.66 -5.56
CA VAL A 1169 -29.88 5.02 -5.70
C VAL A 1169 -29.97 5.41 -7.18
N ASN A 1170 -31.09 6.05 -7.55
CA ASN A 1170 -31.24 6.65 -8.86
C ASN A 1170 -30.55 8.01 -8.87
N THR A 1171 -29.69 8.23 -9.85
CA THR A 1171 -29.01 9.51 -10.09
C THR A 1171 -29.72 10.26 -11.21
N SER A 1172 -29.25 11.47 -11.56
CA SER A 1172 -29.86 12.19 -12.68
C SER A 1172 -29.51 11.55 -14.04
N ARG A 1173 -28.49 10.70 -14.05
CA ARG A 1173 -27.87 10.09 -15.23
C ARG A 1173 -27.90 8.56 -15.26
N GLY A 1174 -28.47 7.88 -14.27
CA GLY A 1174 -28.48 6.42 -14.18
C GLY A 1174 -28.66 5.90 -12.76
N VAL A 1175 -27.82 4.94 -12.37
CA VAL A 1175 -27.94 4.23 -11.08
C VAL A 1175 -26.57 4.07 -10.44
N SER A 1176 -26.43 4.42 -9.16
CA SER A 1176 -25.29 4.01 -8.34
C SER A 1176 -25.73 2.96 -7.32
N ALA A 1177 -24.88 1.97 -7.03
CA ALA A 1177 -25.24 0.81 -6.22
C ALA A 1177 -24.06 0.30 -5.39
N LEU A 1178 -24.38 -0.41 -4.30
CA LEU A 1178 -23.44 -1.16 -3.46
C LEU A 1178 -23.83 -2.63 -3.53
N ARG A 1179 -22.87 -3.49 -3.87
CA ARG A 1179 -23.03 -4.95 -3.93
C ARG A 1179 -21.84 -5.61 -3.26
N VAL A 1180 -22.09 -6.37 -2.20
CA VAL A 1180 -21.03 -7.00 -1.41
C VAL A 1180 -21.07 -8.51 -1.61
N PRO A 1181 -20.17 -9.11 -2.41
CA PRO A 1181 -20.12 -10.55 -2.53
C PRO A 1181 -19.62 -11.21 -1.24
N TYR A 1182 -20.26 -12.33 -0.90
CA TYR A 1182 -19.81 -13.26 0.14
C TYR A 1182 -19.01 -14.38 -0.51
N LEU A 1183 -17.69 -14.30 -0.41
CA LEU A 1183 -16.77 -15.19 -1.12
C LEU A 1183 -16.28 -16.34 -0.23
N ASN A 1184 -16.09 -16.05 1.05
CA ASN A 1184 -15.51 -16.95 2.03
C ASN A 1184 -16.09 -16.66 3.42
N GLU A 1185 -16.32 -17.70 4.22
CA GLU A 1185 -16.85 -17.55 5.58
C GLU A 1185 -15.94 -16.75 6.53
N GLU A 1186 -14.63 -16.73 6.25
CA GLU A 1186 -13.62 -15.98 6.99
C GLU A 1186 -13.29 -14.63 6.33
N GLY A 1187 -13.93 -14.30 5.21
CA GLY A 1187 -13.71 -13.12 4.40
C GLY A 1187 -12.51 -13.20 3.46
N GLU A 1188 -12.61 -12.50 2.33
CA GLU A 1188 -11.69 -12.60 1.18
C GLU A 1188 -11.43 -11.22 0.54
N HIS A 1189 -10.27 -11.05 -0.08
CA HIS A 1189 -9.84 -9.77 -0.67
C HIS A 1189 -10.04 -9.76 -2.19
N GLY A 1190 -11.01 -8.97 -2.65
CA GLY A 1190 -11.41 -9.01 -4.06
C GLY A 1190 -12.04 -10.34 -4.44
N PHE A 1191 -12.46 -10.47 -5.70
CA PHE A 1191 -12.92 -11.74 -6.25
C PHE A 1191 -11.96 -12.17 -7.35
N TYR A 1192 -11.93 -13.46 -7.66
CA TYR A 1192 -10.93 -14.03 -8.55
C TYR A 1192 -11.58 -14.49 -9.85
N LEU A 1193 -11.07 -15.58 -10.40
CA LEU A 1193 -11.53 -16.16 -11.64
C LEU A 1193 -12.72 -17.06 -11.35
N PRO A 1194 -13.72 -17.10 -12.25
CA PRO A 1194 -14.90 -17.88 -11.98
C PRO A 1194 -14.65 -19.40 -11.95
N ASP A 1195 -15.45 -20.11 -11.15
CA ASP A 1195 -15.40 -21.58 -10.97
C ASP A 1195 -16.76 -22.21 -11.30
N PRO A 1196 -16.89 -22.88 -12.46
CA PRO A 1196 -18.18 -23.40 -12.94
C PRO A 1196 -18.70 -24.58 -12.13
N ASN A 1197 -17.90 -25.16 -11.22
CA ASN A 1197 -18.32 -26.26 -10.38
C ASN A 1197 -19.11 -25.81 -9.13
N ARG A 1198 -19.13 -24.50 -8.85
CA ARG A 1198 -19.90 -23.95 -7.72
C ARG A 1198 -21.40 -23.93 -8.05
N PRO A 1199 -22.29 -24.25 -7.08
CA PRO A 1199 -23.74 -24.14 -7.29
C PRO A 1199 -24.20 -22.73 -7.64
N PHE A 1200 -23.52 -21.72 -7.09
CA PHE A 1200 -23.60 -20.33 -7.49
C PHE A 1200 -22.17 -19.79 -7.56
N ASP A 1201 -21.72 -19.47 -8.76
CA ASP A 1201 -20.39 -18.90 -8.99
C ASP A 1201 -20.45 -17.39 -8.77
N ILE A 1202 -20.15 -16.97 -7.54
CA ILE A 1202 -20.16 -15.56 -7.13
C ILE A 1202 -19.10 -14.74 -7.88
N ASP A 1203 -17.96 -15.33 -8.24
CA ASP A 1203 -16.91 -14.66 -9.03
C ASP A 1203 -17.43 -14.36 -10.45
N ALA A 1204 -18.13 -15.32 -11.08
CA ALA A 1204 -18.78 -15.12 -12.38
C ALA A 1204 -19.88 -14.06 -12.29
N PHE A 1205 -20.70 -14.14 -11.25
CA PHE A 1205 -21.77 -13.19 -11.00
C PHE A 1205 -21.22 -11.76 -10.94
N MET A 1206 -20.17 -11.52 -10.16
CA MET A 1206 -19.59 -10.18 -10.02
C MET A 1206 -18.95 -9.68 -11.32
N ALA A 1207 -18.16 -10.52 -12.00
CA ALA A 1207 -17.54 -10.14 -13.28
C ALA A 1207 -18.60 -9.79 -14.35
N ASN A 1208 -19.64 -10.61 -14.48
CA ASN A 1208 -20.72 -10.39 -15.43
C ASN A 1208 -21.60 -9.19 -15.04
N GLN A 1209 -21.89 -8.98 -13.75
CA GLN A 1209 -22.67 -7.83 -13.28
C GLN A 1209 -21.95 -6.52 -13.59
N ILE A 1210 -20.64 -6.43 -13.31
CA ILE A 1210 -19.84 -5.23 -13.60
C ILE A 1210 -19.78 -4.98 -15.10
N ALA A 1211 -19.50 -6.00 -15.91
CA ALA A 1211 -19.47 -5.88 -17.37
C ALA A 1211 -20.84 -5.42 -17.92
N LEU A 1212 -21.94 -5.96 -17.40
CA LEU A 1212 -23.30 -5.57 -17.80
C LEU A 1212 -23.65 -4.14 -17.36
N TYR A 1213 -23.23 -3.74 -16.17
CA TYR A 1213 -23.39 -2.37 -15.67
C TYR A 1213 -22.68 -1.36 -16.59
N PHE A 1214 -21.48 -1.68 -17.07
CA PHE A 1214 -20.79 -0.87 -18.09
C PHE A 1214 -21.44 -0.94 -19.47
N ALA A 1215 -21.96 -2.09 -19.90
CA ALA A 1215 -22.70 -2.21 -21.15
C ALA A 1215 -23.95 -1.29 -21.16
N TYR A 1216 -24.58 -1.12 -20.00
CA TYR A 1216 -25.65 -0.14 -19.78
C TYR A 1216 -25.17 1.26 -19.42
N LYS A 1217 -23.88 1.60 -19.58
CA LYS A 1217 -23.31 2.93 -19.30
C LYS A 1217 -23.53 3.42 -17.86
N GLY A 1218 -23.71 2.49 -16.91
CA GLY A 1218 -24.08 2.78 -15.52
C GLY A 1218 -25.52 3.27 -15.35
N GLU A 1219 -26.41 3.01 -16.31
CA GLU A 1219 -27.82 3.41 -16.25
C GLU A 1219 -28.72 2.36 -15.60
N GLN A 1220 -28.26 1.10 -15.54
CA GLN A 1220 -29.01 -0.04 -15.02
C GLN A 1220 -28.08 -1.03 -14.32
N ILE A 1221 -28.61 -1.70 -13.30
CA ILE A 1221 -27.96 -2.82 -12.60
C ILE A 1221 -28.91 -4.02 -12.61
N SER A 1222 -28.35 -5.22 -12.73
CA SER A 1222 -29.10 -6.48 -12.67
C SER A 1222 -28.55 -7.36 -11.55
N ASP A 1223 -29.45 -7.91 -10.74
CA ASP A 1223 -29.15 -8.92 -9.72
C ASP A 1223 -29.73 -10.29 -10.15
N ASP A 1224 -29.87 -10.53 -11.46
CA ASP A 1224 -30.38 -11.79 -11.99
C ASP A 1224 -29.41 -12.95 -11.68
N PRO A 1225 -29.84 -14.02 -10.98
CA PRO A 1225 -28.99 -15.16 -10.66
C PRO A 1225 -28.33 -15.83 -11.87
N CYS A 1226 -28.88 -15.67 -13.08
CA CYS A 1226 -28.28 -16.21 -14.30
C CYS A 1226 -26.86 -15.66 -14.57
N LEU A 1227 -26.51 -14.50 -14.00
CA LEU A 1227 -25.17 -13.91 -14.10
C LEU A 1227 -24.08 -14.77 -13.43
N ALA A 1228 -24.44 -15.69 -12.54
CA ALA A 1228 -23.51 -16.62 -11.89
C ALA A 1228 -23.07 -17.77 -12.81
N THR A 1229 -23.14 -17.59 -14.13
CA THR A 1229 -22.77 -18.61 -15.12
C THR A 1229 -21.70 -18.08 -16.07
N PHE A 1230 -20.84 -18.98 -16.53
CA PHE A 1230 -19.86 -18.66 -17.56
C PHE A 1230 -20.47 -18.40 -18.93
N ASP A 1231 -21.68 -18.86 -19.20
CA ASP A 1231 -22.36 -18.66 -20.48
C ASP A 1231 -23.68 -17.93 -20.25
N LEU A 1232 -23.71 -16.64 -20.63
CA LEU A 1232 -24.89 -15.80 -20.52
C LEU A 1232 -26.00 -16.22 -21.50
N SER A 1233 -25.79 -17.19 -22.40
CA SER A 1233 -26.88 -17.75 -23.22
C SER A 1233 -28.01 -18.35 -22.38
N ALA A 1234 -27.72 -18.75 -21.13
CA ALA A 1234 -28.71 -19.18 -20.16
C ALA A 1234 -29.59 -18.03 -19.60
N CYS A 1235 -29.15 -16.77 -19.76
CA CYS A 1235 -29.94 -15.60 -19.41
C CYS A 1235 -30.92 -15.26 -20.54
N ASP A 1236 -32.23 -15.32 -20.26
CA ASP A 1236 -33.28 -15.06 -21.27
C ASP A 1236 -33.07 -13.73 -22.01
N TRP A 1237 -32.67 -12.67 -21.30
CA TRP A 1237 -32.44 -11.33 -21.85
C TRP A 1237 -31.19 -11.22 -22.74
N TYR A 1238 -30.22 -12.13 -22.61
CA TYR A 1238 -29.00 -12.11 -23.43
C TYR A 1238 -29.30 -12.54 -24.86
N SER A 1239 -30.19 -13.55 -24.99
CA SER A 1239 -30.55 -14.14 -26.28
C SER A 1239 -31.18 -13.12 -27.25
N ASP A 1240 -31.99 -12.19 -26.74
CA ASP A 1240 -32.76 -11.23 -27.52
C ASP A 1240 -32.01 -9.94 -27.89
N ALA A 1241 -30.95 -9.56 -27.15
CA ALA A 1241 -30.29 -8.26 -27.29
C ALA A 1241 -28.80 -8.32 -27.63
N TRP A 1242 -28.13 -9.45 -27.35
CA TRP A 1242 -26.68 -9.52 -27.38
C TRP A 1242 -26.14 -10.77 -28.09
N SER A 1243 -26.92 -11.84 -28.20
CA SER A 1243 -26.45 -13.17 -28.66
C SER A 1243 -26.42 -13.42 -30.18
N ALA A 1244 -26.47 -12.39 -31.03
CA ALA A 1244 -26.58 -12.60 -32.48
C ALA A 1244 -25.34 -13.31 -33.06
N ASP A 1245 -25.37 -14.65 -33.02
CA ASP A 1245 -24.51 -15.61 -33.73
C ASP A 1245 -24.39 -15.29 -35.22
#